data_AF-A0A9D0A9Y6-F1
#
_entry.id   AF-A0A9D0A9Y6-F1
#
_cell.length_a   1.000
_cell.length_b   1.000
_cell.length_c   1.000
_cell.angle_alpha   90.00
_cell.angle_beta   90.00
_cell.angle_gamma   90.00
#
_symmetry.space_group_name_H-M   'P 1'
#
loop_
_entity.id
_entity.type
_entity.pdbx_description
1 polymer ?
#
loop_
_entity_poly.entity_id
_entity_poly.type
_entity_poly.pdbx_seq_one_letter_code
_entity_poly.pdbx_strand_id
1 'polypeptide(L)'
;MQAAAPTTQQTSAALGRLLAKLSSFSLSAKMKYAIKAALSLVLVYVIAFSQGWNNVTTAATTIIFIAVTDSLGDSILKGMFRIVGTIIGAVIGMMLIAFFPQDRILYLVSVSIIVTVILYLARACRSDMTVFGITVYTMVGVFLWPVSLRDTSREQAAALTGILHEVFQARHRSAREQREKQEEIFTRRRQLKNSVANIGSSLASGLSRRQWQSVVADFERVAEALALGAMFGDAHLSSALSGVMHNYPEIIEETESLFAAVGKGWHGQARLPVPPEFTPLFDMEVLASRAPLEAASLTSAVNQLVNLHGALRRLAVKLNALNGPAPTRFMDEKGMKSPRFLWLDMEDIKGAAVSFLIFWCATLLWITTNPPAGFFIVAMATGLSVITTFSPVKPQMMIVVYSISFGCAILAYILVLPHLATGLQLAFFLFCYAFIGFYFIMPDLAALFLIGIALLNITNEMYYSFDGFLTMLLAFYAFLFLLLLFYYLPFSTRPEHLLLAMKERFFALAKSLTDHNGKTILSNNTWFDDCMAGYAKMHLLHTVDKMRLWGGMIDDRFFREFSKEKLALFTKSCEAFAHLLLIRNREEQRYLDNPLIRAHVEQFDEASLWRLLHQSDDGLCDEKAGCGQKDRVVIRIEQELERFFSRHMGDTYDQGTLLAYYEYLSLQKNILSTLLTLQEQRESLNFTVLNETRF
;
A
#
# COMPACT_ATOMS: atom_id res chain seq x y z
N MET A 1 -7.01 30.12 72.95
CA MET A 1 -8.11 29.48 72.20
C MET A 1 -7.50 28.55 71.17
N GLN A 2 -7.99 27.32 71.14
CA GLN A 2 -7.37 26.12 70.56
C GLN A 2 -7.27 26.17 69.03
N ALA A 3 -6.06 25.99 68.50
CA ALA A 3 -5.86 25.52 67.13
C ALA A 3 -6.05 24.00 67.13
N ALA A 4 -7.20 23.54 66.62
CA ALA A 4 -7.55 22.14 66.57
C ALA A 4 -6.59 21.37 65.64
N ALA A 5 -6.01 20.29 66.16
CA ALA A 5 -5.23 19.34 65.39
C ALA A 5 -6.11 18.66 64.33
N PRO A 6 -5.61 18.42 63.10
CA PRO A 6 -6.38 17.74 62.07
C PRO A 6 -6.71 16.32 62.52
N THR A 7 -7.99 15.98 62.49
CA THR A 7 -8.53 14.68 62.91
C THR A 7 -8.02 13.55 62.02
N THR A 8 -7.70 12.40 62.63
CA THR A 8 -7.24 11.14 62.02
C THR A 8 -8.14 10.60 60.88
N GLN A 9 -9.35 11.13 60.74
CA GLN A 9 -10.28 10.84 59.63
C GLN A 9 -9.93 11.57 58.32
N GLN A 10 -9.34 12.77 58.38
CA GLN A 10 -8.95 13.51 57.17
C GLN A 10 -7.71 12.91 56.49
N THR A 11 -6.75 12.44 57.29
CA THR A 11 -5.53 11.77 56.79
C THR A 11 -5.84 10.40 56.19
N SER A 12 -6.72 9.60 56.80
CA SER A 12 -7.16 8.30 56.25
C SER A 12 -7.99 8.45 54.96
N ALA A 13 -8.84 9.47 54.85
CA ALA A 13 -9.58 9.77 53.62
C ALA A 13 -8.69 10.30 52.48
N ALA A 14 -7.61 11.05 52.81
CA ALA A 14 -6.61 11.47 51.84
C ALA A 14 -5.73 10.31 51.37
N LEU A 15 -5.35 9.41 52.28
CA LEU A 15 -4.62 8.18 51.97
C LEU A 15 -5.48 7.23 51.12
N GLY A 16 -6.77 7.08 51.44
CA GLY A 16 -7.72 6.30 50.66
C GLY A 16 -7.96 6.86 49.27
N ARG A 17 -8.00 8.20 49.11
CA ARG A 17 -8.05 8.85 47.79
C ARG A 17 -6.75 8.68 47.00
N LEU A 18 -5.58 8.73 47.65
CA LEU A 18 -4.29 8.47 47.02
C LEU A 18 -4.15 7.00 46.61
N LEU A 19 -4.55 6.06 47.46
CA LEU A 19 -4.58 4.62 47.16
C LEU A 19 -5.58 4.28 46.06
N ALA A 20 -6.75 4.92 46.04
CA ALA A 20 -7.70 4.80 44.94
C ALA A 20 -7.12 5.37 43.63
N LYS A 21 -6.40 6.50 43.67
CA LYS A 21 -5.70 7.11 42.52
C LYS A 21 -4.51 6.28 42.03
N LEU A 22 -3.85 5.56 42.92
CA LEU A 22 -2.81 4.56 42.62
C LEU A 22 -3.43 3.28 42.03
N SER A 23 -4.60 2.86 42.50
CA SER A 23 -5.33 1.70 41.96
C SER A 23 -5.99 1.97 40.60
N SER A 24 -6.27 3.24 40.27
CA SER A 24 -6.73 3.69 38.95
C SER A 24 -5.58 4.11 38.03
N PHE A 25 -4.32 3.91 38.44
CA PHE A 25 -3.14 4.14 37.62
C PHE A 25 -3.02 3.04 36.55
N SER A 26 -3.83 3.16 35.51
CA SER A 26 -3.69 2.34 34.31
C SER A 26 -2.46 2.83 33.54
N LEU A 27 -1.40 2.02 33.51
CA LEU A 27 -0.23 2.28 32.68
C LEU A 27 -0.66 2.52 31.23
N SER A 28 -0.13 3.58 30.62
CA SER A 28 -0.31 3.84 29.19
C SER A 28 0.10 2.62 28.36
N ALA A 29 -0.58 2.38 27.24
CA ALA A 29 -0.26 1.29 26.32
C ALA A 29 1.23 1.32 25.90
N LYS A 30 1.78 2.52 25.67
CA LYS A 30 3.20 2.73 25.35
C LYS A 30 4.13 2.27 26.48
N MET A 31 3.76 2.54 27.74
CA MET A 31 4.56 2.15 28.90
C MET A 31 4.52 0.64 29.13
N LYS A 32 3.33 0.01 29.06
CA LYS A 32 3.19 -1.45 29.15
C LYS A 32 4.03 -2.17 28.09
N TYR A 33 4.01 -1.63 26.87
CA TYR A 33 4.78 -2.12 25.75
C TYR A 33 6.30 -2.02 25.99
N ALA A 34 6.81 -0.85 26.42
CA ALA A 34 8.23 -0.65 26.69
C ALA A 34 8.74 -1.57 27.82
N ILE A 35 7.97 -1.73 28.90
CA ILE A 35 8.30 -2.66 30.00
C ILE A 35 8.39 -4.10 29.48
N LYS A 36 7.41 -4.54 28.68
CA LYS A 36 7.39 -5.90 28.13
C LYS A 36 8.62 -6.17 27.24
N ALA A 37 8.95 -5.23 26.36
CA ALA A 37 10.09 -5.37 25.46
C ALA A 37 11.43 -5.37 26.23
N ALA A 38 11.59 -4.48 27.21
CA ALA A 38 12.76 -4.43 28.07
C ALA A 38 12.94 -5.72 28.91
N LEU A 39 11.86 -6.23 29.50
CA LEU A 39 11.89 -7.50 30.25
C LEU A 39 12.23 -8.69 29.34
N SER A 40 11.70 -8.71 28.10
CA SER A 40 12.02 -9.77 27.13
C SER A 40 13.51 -9.78 26.80
N LEU A 41 14.11 -8.59 26.64
CA LEU A 41 15.54 -8.47 26.42
C LEU A 41 16.36 -8.94 27.63
N VAL A 42 15.99 -8.55 28.86
CA VAL A 42 16.67 -9.04 30.06
C VAL A 42 16.59 -10.57 30.15
N LEU A 43 15.40 -11.12 29.91
CA LEU A 43 15.16 -12.56 29.98
C LEU A 43 16.05 -13.34 28.99
N VAL A 44 16.27 -12.81 27.78
CA VAL A 44 17.11 -13.50 26.79
C VAL A 44 18.57 -13.59 27.24
N TYR A 45 19.11 -12.53 27.85
CA TYR A 45 20.47 -12.53 28.39
C TYR A 45 20.58 -13.45 29.61
N VAL A 46 19.59 -13.43 30.52
CA VAL A 46 19.56 -14.32 31.68
C VAL A 46 19.54 -15.79 31.24
N ILE A 47 18.66 -16.14 30.29
CA ILE A 47 18.58 -17.51 29.78
C ILE A 47 19.90 -17.89 29.10
N ALA A 48 20.41 -17.08 28.18
CA ALA A 48 21.60 -17.42 27.43
C ALA A 48 22.84 -17.59 28.33
N PHE A 49 23.03 -16.71 29.31
CA PHE A 49 24.14 -16.83 30.26
C PHE A 49 23.95 -17.98 31.24
N SER A 50 22.72 -18.30 31.65
CA SER A 50 22.45 -19.51 32.46
C SER A 50 22.83 -20.81 31.74
N GLN A 51 22.80 -20.81 30.40
CA GLN A 51 23.18 -21.95 29.56
C GLN A 51 24.65 -21.90 29.09
N GLY A 52 25.41 -20.88 29.49
CA GLY A 52 26.81 -20.72 29.07
C GLY A 52 27.00 -20.32 27.61
N TRP A 53 26.01 -19.68 26.97
CA TRP A 53 26.12 -19.24 25.57
C TRP A 53 26.90 -17.93 25.43
N ASN A 54 27.86 -17.90 24.52
CA ASN A 54 28.83 -16.80 24.39
C ASN A 54 28.41 -15.68 23.41
N ASN A 55 27.26 -15.78 22.72
CA ASN A 55 26.84 -14.75 21.76
C ASN A 55 25.31 -14.53 21.75
N VAL A 56 24.86 -13.60 22.57
CA VAL A 56 23.42 -13.29 22.75
C VAL A 56 22.92 -12.23 21.76
N THR A 57 23.84 -11.57 21.05
CA THR A 57 23.54 -10.38 20.22
C THR A 57 22.48 -10.64 19.15
N THR A 58 22.47 -11.81 18.52
CA THR A 58 21.49 -12.17 17.48
C THR A 58 20.09 -12.40 18.05
N ALA A 59 19.99 -12.96 19.26
CA ALA A 59 18.71 -13.15 19.95
C ALA A 59 18.17 -11.81 20.47
N ALA A 60 19.06 -10.96 21.01
CA ALA A 60 18.74 -9.60 21.46
C ALA A 60 18.26 -8.70 20.32
N THR A 61 18.99 -8.65 19.21
CA THR A 61 18.56 -7.92 17.98
C THR A 61 17.23 -8.47 17.47
N THR A 62 17.00 -9.78 17.60
CA THR A 62 15.73 -10.37 17.19
C THR A 62 14.55 -9.81 17.96
N ILE A 63 14.66 -9.75 19.29
CA ILE A 63 13.64 -9.16 20.16
C ILE A 63 13.44 -7.68 19.83
N ILE A 64 14.52 -6.93 19.59
CA ILE A 64 14.47 -5.50 19.25
C ILE A 64 13.65 -5.24 17.98
N PHE A 65 13.83 -6.04 16.93
CA PHE A 65 13.08 -5.90 15.67
C PHE A 65 11.63 -6.44 15.72
N ILE A 66 11.31 -7.33 16.67
CA ILE A 66 9.96 -7.90 16.85
C ILE A 66 9.09 -7.03 17.76
N ALA A 67 9.70 -6.47 18.81
CA ALA A 67 9.32 -5.14 19.30
C ALA A 67 9.40 -4.15 18.10
N VAL A 68 9.00 -2.89 18.12
CA VAL A 68 8.92 -2.00 16.95
C VAL A 68 7.85 -2.40 15.91
N THR A 69 7.75 -3.65 15.46
CA THR A 69 6.89 -4.00 14.30
C THR A 69 5.42 -4.38 14.60
N ASP A 70 4.79 -3.72 15.58
CA ASP A 70 3.34 -3.78 15.90
C ASP A 70 2.69 -5.14 16.27
N SER A 71 1.59 -5.05 17.03
CA SER A 71 0.64 -6.05 17.57
C SER A 71 1.17 -7.38 18.17
N LEU A 72 0.60 -7.77 19.32
CA LEU A 72 1.05 -8.91 20.14
C LEU A 72 0.97 -10.27 19.42
N GLY A 73 0.07 -10.40 18.43
CA GLY A 73 -0.07 -11.60 17.59
C GLY A 73 0.96 -11.68 16.46
N ASP A 74 1.36 -10.54 15.89
CA ASP A 74 2.38 -10.47 14.84
C ASP A 74 3.76 -10.88 15.37
N SER A 75 4.04 -10.59 16.63
CA SER A 75 5.34 -10.91 17.24
C SER A 75 5.64 -12.41 17.30
N ILE A 76 4.64 -13.24 17.65
CA ILE A 76 4.82 -14.70 17.78
C ILE A 76 5.05 -15.32 16.40
N LEU A 77 4.22 -14.94 15.42
CA LEU A 77 4.30 -15.46 14.07
C LEU A 77 5.65 -15.09 13.40
N LYS A 78 6.10 -13.85 13.57
CA LYS A 78 7.42 -13.39 13.12
C LYS A 78 8.56 -14.16 13.80
N GLY A 79 8.43 -14.45 15.10
CA GLY A 79 9.37 -15.28 15.85
C GLY A 79 9.46 -16.71 15.28
N MET A 80 8.31 -17.36 15.04
CA MET A 80 8.26 -18.70 14.43
C MET A 80 8.88 -18.71 13.04
N PHE A 81 8.58 -17.71 12.22
CA PHE A 81 9.19 -17.61 10.90
C PHE A 81 10.71 -17.51 11.01
N ARG A 82 11.27 -16.68 11.90
CA ARG A 82 12.73 -16.62 12.07
C ARG A 82 13.37 -17.96 12.42
N ILE A 83 12.73 -18.76 13.29
CA ILE A 83 13.24 -20.10 13.64
C ILE A 83 13.34 -20.96 12.39
N VAL A 84 12.25 -21.07 11.64
CA VAL A 84 12.23 -21.94 10.47
C VAL A 84 13.18 -21.44 9.37
N GLY A 85 13.42 -20.13 9.32
CA GLY A 85 14.29 -19.50 8.34
C GLY A 85 15.74 -19.78 8.58
N THR A 86 16.09 -19.78 9.86
CA THR A 86 17.41 -20.14 10.32
C THR A 86 17.69 -21.60 9.97
N ILE A 87 16.71 -22.49 10.11
CA ILE A 87 16.84 -23.91 9.72
C ILE A 87 17.05 -24.04 8.21
N ILE A 88 16.21 -23.40 7.40
CA ILE A 88 16.33 -23.43 5.93
C ILE A 88 17.67 -22.84 5.47
N GLY A 89 18.03 -21.67 6.00
CA GLY A 89 19.29 -21.00 5.70
C GLY A 89 20.49 -21.85 6.10
N ALA A 90 20.44 -22.55 7.24
CA ALA A 90 21.48 -23.48 7.65
C ALA A 90 21.59 -24.68 6.69
N VAL A 91 20.46 -25.26 6.25
CA VAL A 91 20.46 -26.35 5.27
C VAL A 91 21.05 -25.89 3.94
N ILE A 92 20.63 -24.74 3.41
CA ILE A 92 21.17 -24.17 2.17
C ILE A 92 22.67 -23.88 2.33
N GLY A 93 23.08 -23.28 3.46
CA GLY A 93 24.48 -22.98 3.75
C GLY A 93 25.33 -24.24 3.82
N MET A 94 24.87 -25.29 4.53
CA MET A 94 25.56 -26.58 4.61
C MET A 94 25.64 -27.26 3.23
N MET A 95 24.59 -27.20 2.41
CA MET A 95 24.62 -27.71 1.04
C MET A 95 25.64 -26.96 0.17
N LEU A 96 25.70 -25.63 0.25
CA LEU A 96 26.67 -24.84 -0.50
C LEU A 96 28.11 -25.16 -0.08
N ILE A 97 28.36 -25.33 1.21
CA ILE A 97 29.67 -25.76 1.73
C ILE A 97 30.01 -27.17 1.22
N ALA A 98 29.04 -28.08 1.17
CA ALA A 98 29.23 -29.45 0.69
C ALA A 98 29.50 -29.52 -0.83
N PHE A 99 28.84 -28.68 -1.64
CA PHE A 99 29.01 -28.66 -3.09
C PHE A 99 30.27 -27.89 -3.54
N PHE A 100 30.68 -26.85 -2.80
CA PHE A 100 31.83 -26.02 -3.15
C PHE A 100 32.90 -25.97 -2.03
N PRO A 101 33.41 -27.12 -1.54
CA PRO A 101 34.32 -27.12 -0.39
C PRO A 101 35.71 -26.54 -0.70
N GLN A 102 36.11 -26.51 -1.97
CA GLN A 102 37.43 -26.07 -2.42
C GLN A 102 37.40 -24.87 -3.39
N ASP A 103 36.26 -24.59 -4.03
CA ASP A 103 36.13 -23.46 -4.97
C ASP A 103 35.42 -22.27 -4.33
N ARG A 104 36.22 -21.34 -3.81
CA ARG A 104 35.74 -20.12 -3.17
C ARG A 104 34.95 -19.20 -4.11
N ILE A 105 35.30 -19.14 -5.40
CA ILE A 105 34.68 -18.19 -6.33
C ILE A 105 33.28 -18.72 -6.70
N LEU A 106 33.20 -20.01 -7.02
CA LEU A 106 31.93 -20.66 -7.34
C LEU A 106 30.97 -20.66 -6.13
N TYR A 107 31.51 -20.84 -4.92
CA TYR A 107 30.74 -20.66 -3.68
C TYR A 107 30.17 -19.24 -3.57
N LEU A 108 30.99 -18.19 -3.73
CA LEU A 108 30.55 -16.80 -3.61
C LEU A 108 29.54 -16.39 -4.69
N VAL A 109 29.72 -16.86 -5.93
CA VAL A 109 28.75 -16.63 -7.02
C VAL A 109 27.41 -17.29 -6.67
N SER A 110 27.42 -18.53 -6.21
CA SER A 110 26.20 -19.26 -5.83
C SER A 110 25.47 -18.57 -4.67
N VAL A 111 26.20 -18.16 -3.63
CA VAL A 111 25.65 -17.37 -2.52
C VAL A 111 25.05 -16.06 -3.03
N SER A 112 25.74 -15.34 -3.91
CA SER A 112 25.26 -14.05 -4.43
C SER A 112 23.95 -14.18 -5.20
N ILE A 113 23.79 -15.22 -6.02
CA ILE A 113 22.55 -15.48 -6.77
C ILE A 113 21.42 -15.80 -5.79
N ILE A 114 21.64 -16.71 -4.84
CA ILE A 114 20.64 -17.11 -3.86
C ILE A 114 20.19 -15.90 -3.03
N VAL A 115 21.14 -15.13 -2.52
CA VAL A 115 20.85 -13.91 -1.76
C VAL A 115 20.05 -12.93 -2.61
N THR A 116 20.48 -12.60 -3.83
CA THR A 116 19.76 -11.65 -4.69
C THR A 116 18.35 -12.10 -5.03
N VAL A 117 18.12 -13.38 -5.29
CA VAL A 117 16.77 -13.93 -5.51
C VAL A 117 15.92 -13.76 -4.25
N ILE A 118 16.46 -14.10 -3.08
CA ILE A 118 15.78 -13.91 -1.80
C ILE A 118 15.45 -12.44 -1.55
N LEU A 119 16.40 -11.53 -1.79
CA LEU A 119 16.19 -10.10 -1.61
C LEU A 119 15.17 -9.55 -2.61
N TYR A 120 15.15 -10.02 -3.86
CA TYR A 120 14.11 -9.67 -4.83
C TYR A 120 12.73 -10.14 -4.37
N LEU A 121 12.59 -11.39 -3.95
CA LEU A 121 11.33 -11.93 -3.41
C LEU A 121 10.90 -11.16 -2.15
N ALA A 122 11.86 -10.70 -1.34
CA ALA A 122 11.60 -9.85 -0.19
C ALA A 122 10.96 -8.51 -0.56
N ARG A 123 11.30 -7.96 -1.73
CA ARG A 123 10.73 -6.70 -2.21
C ARG A 123 9.40 -6.90 -2.93
N ALA A 124 9.32 -7.94 -3.76
CA ALA A 124 8.11 -8.26 -4.53
C ALA A 124 6.94 -8.75 -3.66
N CYS A 125 7.22 -9.24 -2.44
CA CYS A 125 6.20 -9.72 -1.50
C CYS A 125 5.58 -8.55 -0.72
N ARG A 126 4.29 -8.32 -0.91
CA ARG A 126 3.53 -7.18 -0.34
C ARG A 126 3.11 -7.40 1.12
N SER A 127 4.06 -7.70 1.99
CA SER A 127 3.84 -7.82 3.45
C SER A 127 4.93 -7.03 4.16
N ASP A 128 4.55 -6.22 5.16
CA ASP A 128 5.45 -5.44 6.04
C ASP A 128 6.32 -6.36 6.92
N MET A 129 7.18 -7.16 6.28
CA MET A 129 8.04 -8.14 6.92
C MET A 129 9.50 -7.92 6.52
N THR A 130 10.37 -7.91 7.53
CA THR A 130 11.82 -7.80 7.37
C THR A 130 12.36 -8.91 6.45
N VAL A 131 13.36 -8.58 5.63
CA VAL A 131 14.15 -9.42 4.71
C VAL A 131 14.33 -10.88 5.14
N PHE A 132 14.68 -11.11 6.41
CA PHE A 132 14.94 -12.44 6.96
C PHE A 132 13.67 -13.28 7.16
N GLY A 133 12.51 -12.64 7.31
CA GLY A 133 11.20 -13.28 7.43
C GLY A 133 10.65 -13.76 6.09
N ILE A 134 11.13 -13.22 4.97
CA ILE A 134 10.60 -13.54 3.64
C ILE A 134 11.23 -14.82 3.07
N THR A 135 12.51 -15.10 3.34
CA THR A 135 13.15 -16.41 3.04
C THR A 135 12.39 -17.57 3.68
N VAL A 136 11.78 -17.32 4.83
CA VAL A 136 11.04 -18.32 5.61
C VAL A 136 9.59 -18.38 5.21
N TYR A 137 8.95 -17.22 5.12
CA TYR A 137 7.53 -17.16 4.84
C TYR A 137 7.21 -17.73 3.46
N THR A 138 8.09 -17.51 2.48
CA THR A 138 7.94 -18.08 1.14
C THR A 138 8.10 -19.60 1.12
N MET A 139 8.96 -20.17 1.96
CA MET A 139 9.22 -21.61 1.98
C MET A 139 8.31 -22.37 2.97
N VAL A 140 7.82 -21.73 4.03
CA VAL A 140 7.08 -22.37 5.16
C VAL A 140 5.68 -21.81 5.34
N GLY A 141 5.47 -20.53 5.07
CA GLY A 141 4.12 -19.93 5.03
C GLY A 141 3.29 -20.38 3.82
N VAL A 142 3.94 -20.91 2.77
CA VAL A 142 3.28 -21.50 1.60
C VAL A 142 3.00 -23.00 1.80
N PHE A 143 3.85 -23.72 2.57
CA PHE A 143 3.79 -25.20 2.64
C PHE A 143 3.42 -25.79 4.01
N LEU A 144 3.60 -25.09 5.14
CA LEU A 144 3.54 -25.73 6.47
C LEU A 144 2.51 -25.15 7.44
N TRP A 145 2.23 -23.84 7.48
CA TRP A 145 1.19 -23.33 8.40
C TRP A 145 0.73 -21.89 8.10
N PRO A 146 -0.54 -21.66 7.70
CA PRO A 146 -1.08 -20.31 7.56
C PRO A 146 -1.72 -19.86 8.89
N VAL A 147 -0.94 -19.28 9.81
CA VAL A 147 -1.49 -18.83 11.11
C VAL A 147 -2.31 -17.55 10.96
N SER A 148 -3.47 -17.54 11.59
CA SER A 148 -4.48 -16.48 11.62
C SER A 148 -4.19 -15.37 12.64
N LEU A 149 -4.14 -14.12 12.20
CA LEU A 149 -4.21 -12.93 13.06
C LEU A 149 -5.63 -12.75 13.62
N ARG A 150 -5.75 -12.00 14.73
CA ARG A 150 -7.05 -11.61 15.30
C ARG A 150 -7.87 -10.91 14.22
N ASP A 151 -9.03 -11.46 13.89
CA ASP A 151 -9.79 -10.97 12.75
C ASP A 151 -10.52 -9.65 13.08
N THR A 152 -9.94 -8.52 12.67
CA THR A 152 -10.58 -7.19 12.75
C THR A 152 -11.33 -6.83 11.47
N SER A 153 -11.38 -7.72 10.47
CA SER A 153 -11.96 -7.41 9.16
C SER A 153 -13.45 -7.09 9.23
N ARG A 154 -14.24 -7.73 10.11
CA ARG A 154 -15.66 -7.39 10.33
C ARG A 154 -15.85 -5.98 10.88
N GLU A 155 -15.00 -5.56 11.82
CA GLU A 155 -15.03 -4.21 12.40
C GLU A 155 -14.66 -3.16 11.34
N GLN A 156 -13.62 -3.43 10.55
CA GLN A 156 -13.22 -2.56 9.45
C GLN A 156 -14.29 -2.51 8.33
N ALA A 157 -14.94 -3.63 8.03
CA ALA A 157 -16.03 -3.69 7.05
C ALA A 157 -17.27 -2.93 7.53
N ALA A 158 -17.64 -3.04 8.81
CA ALA A 158 -18.72 -2.26 9.41
C ALA A 158 -18.42 -0.75 9.36
N ALA A 159 -17.22 -0.34 9.74
CA ALA A 159 -16.79 1.06 9.69
C ALA A 159 -16.81 1.62 8.25
N LEU A 160 -16.30 0.85 7.28
CA LEU A 160 -16.32 1.24 5.87
C LEU A 160 -17.76 1.35 5.33
N THR A 161 -18.65 0.41 5.70
CA THR A 161 -20.08 0.47 5.33
C THR A 161 -20.73 1.76 5.84
N GLY A 162 -20.44 2.16 7.08
CA GLY A 162 -20.97 3.39 7.67
C GLY A 162 -20.58 4.64 6.88
N ILE A 163 -19.30 4.78 6.55
CA ILE A 163 -18.80 5.93 5.79
C ILE A 163 -19.38 5.96 4.36
N LEU A 164 -19.47 4.81 3.69
CA LEU A 164 -20.08 4.72 2.36
C LEU A 164 -21.57 5.11 2.39
N HIS A 165 -22.31 4.67 3.41
CA HIS A 165 -23.70 5.06 3.60
C HIS A 165 -23.87 6.57 3.83
N GLU A 166 -23.02 7.16 4.68
CA GLU A 166 -23.03 8.61 4.91
C GLU A 166 -22.72 9.41 3.63
N VAL A 167 -21.83 8.92 2.78
CA VAL A 167 -21.52 9.58 1.49
C VAL A 167 -22.70 9.51 0.54
N PHE A 168 -23.41 8.37 0.49
CA PHE A 168 -24.63 8.24 -0.30
C PHE A 168 -25.77 9.16 0.18
N GLN A 169 -25.94 9.31 1.50
CA GLN A 169 -26.92 10.25 2.07
C GLN A 169 -26.53 11.72 1.84
N ALA A 170 -25.24 12.03 1.95
CA ALA A 170 -24.71 13.37 1.71
C ALA A 170 -24.53 13.73 0.21
N ARG A 171 -25.18 13.00 -0.71
CA ARG A 171 -25.06 13.20 -2.17
C ARG A 171 -25.30 14.65 -2.61
N HIS A 172 -26.20 15.37 -1.93
CA HIS A 172 -26.59 16.75 -2.26
C HIS A 172 -25.68 17.83 -1.63
N ARG A 173 -24.59 17.47 -0.93
CA ARG A 173 -23.71 18.43 -0.25
C ARG A 173 -22.60 18.98 -1.15
N SER A 174 -22.00 20.09 -0.73
CA SER A 174 -20.97 20.82 -1.48
C SER A 174 -19.74 19.95 -1.84
N ALA A 175 -19.12 20.25 -2.99
CA ALA A 175 -17.96 19.52 -3.53
C ALA A 175 -16.75 19.46 -2.58
N ARG A 176 -16.65 20.37 -1.59
CA ARG A 176 -15.56 20.39 -0.61
C ARG A 176 -15.73 19.32 0.47
N GLU A 177 -16.94 19.16 1.02
CA GLU A 177 -17.24 18.11 2.01
C GLU A 177 -17.13 16.71 1.39
N GLN A 178 -17.48 16.58 0.12
CA GLN A 178 -17.30 15.33 -0.63
C GLN A 178 -15.82 14.94 -0.78
N ARG A 179 -14.90 15.92 -0.94
CA ARG A 179 -13.46 15.66 -1.04
C ARG A 179 -12.87 15.12 0.26
N GLU A 180 -13.24 15.71 1.41
CA GLU A 180 -12.78 15.27 2.72
C GLU A 180 -13.23 13.82 3.02
N LYS A 181 -14.50 13.51 2.75
CA LYS A 181 -15.03 12.15 2.94
C LYS A 181 -14.41 11.12 1.99
N GLN A 182 -14.02 11.50 0.77
CA GLN A 182 -13.32 10.60 -0.15
C GLN A 182 -11.93 10.18 0.35
N GLU A 183 -11.19 11.08 1.01
CA GLU A 183 -9.90 10.73 1.63
C GLU A 183 -10.08 9.76 2.80
N GLU A 184 -11.16 9.92 3.57
CA GLU A 184 -11.52 8.98 4.62
C GLU A 184 -11.88 7.60 4.06
N ILE A 185 -12.69 7.52 3.00
CA ILE A 185 -12.98 6.27 2.27
C ILE A 185 -11.69 5.60 1.82
N PHE A 186 -10.74 6.35 1.23
CA PHE A 186 -9.45 5.80 0.80
C PHE A 186 -8.68 5.18 1.97
N THR A 187 -8.59 5.90 3.09
CA THR A 187 -7.86 5.45 4.29
C THR A 187 -8.49 4.18 4.85
N ARG A 188 -9.82 4.12 4.93
CA ARG A 188 -10.58 2.98 5.47
C ARG A 188 -10.55 1.77 4.56
N ARG A 189 -10.62 1.96 3.24
CA ARG A 189 -10.39 0.89 2.25
C ARG A 189 -9.02 0.25 2.42
N ARG A 190 -7.98 1.07 2.58
CA ARG A 190 -6.62 0.58 2.82
C ARG A 190 -6.53 -0.23 4.11
N GLN A 191 -7.16 0.22 5.19
CA GLN A 191 -7.21 -0.52 6.47
C GLN A 191 -7.90 -1.88 6.33
N LEU A 192 -9.05 -1.96 5.65
CA LEU A 192 -9.74 -3.23 5.38
C LEU A 192 -8.91 -4.17 4.49
N LYS A 193 -8.29 -3.64 3.43
CA LYS A 193 -7.43 -4.43 2.54
C LYS A 193 -6.22 -5.00 3.28
N ASN A 194 -5.60 -4.20 4.14
CA ASN A 194 -4.49 -4.63 4.98
C ASN A 194 -4.92 -5.68 6.01
N SER A 195 -6.07 -5.50 6.66
CA SER A 195 -6.59 -6.49 7.61
C SER A 195 -6.88 -7.83 6.91
N VAL A 196 -7.46 -7.81 5.71
CA VAL A 196 -7.73 -9.01 4.88
C VAL A 196 -6.47 -9.66 4.32
N ALA A 197 -5.46 -8.89 3.91
CA ALA A 197 -4.17 -9.42 3.44
C ALA A 197 -3.47 -10.24 4.52
N ASN A 198 -3.70 -9.85 5.77
CA ASN A 198 -3.15 -10.42 6.99
C ASN A 198 -4.02 -11.56 7.57
N ILE A 199 -5.18 -11.88 6.97
CA ILE A 199 -5.96 -13.06 7.34
C ILE A 199 -5.20 -14.32 6.90
N GLY A 200 -4.59 -15.02 7.87
CA GLY A 200 -4.18 -16.42 7.75
C GLY A 200 -5.38 -17.31 7.44
N SER A 201 -5.20 -18.62 7.24
CA SER A 201 -6.29 -19.55 6.88
C SER A 201 -7.25 -19.84 8.05
N SER A 202 -7.65 -18.80 8.77
CA SER A 202 -8.52 -18.85 9.91
C SER A 202 -9.90 -19.31 9.48
N LEU A 203 -10.33 -20.43 10.04
CA LEU A 203 -11.74 -20.79 10.14
C LEU A 203 -12.47 -20.00 11.24
N ALA A 204 -11.78 -19.19 12.05
CA ALA A 204 -12.37 -18.52 13.23
C ALA A 204 -13.39 -17.43 12.86
N SER A 205 -13.34 -16.87 11.65
CA SER A 205 -14.29 -15.86 11.16
C SER A 205 -15.42 -16.42 10.31
N GLY A 206 -15.41 -17.73 10.07
CA GLY A 206 -16.28 -18.41 9.11
C GLY A 206 -15.97 -18.12 7.63
N LEU A 207 -15.05 -17.19 7.32
CA LEU A 207 -14.69 -16.78 5.95
C LEU A 207 -13.25 -17.17 5.59
N SER A 208 -13.09 -17.83 4.45
CA SER A 208 -11.78 -18.01 3.83
C SER A 208 -11.24 -16.68 3.28
N ARG A 209 -9.92 -16.59 3.11
CA ARG A 209 -9.27 -15.42 2.51
C ARG A 209 -9.82 -15.05 1.12
N ARG A 210 -10.21 -16.03 0.31
CA ARG A 210 -10.81 -15.80 -1.02
C ARG A 210 -12.19 -15.14 -0.89
N GLN A 211 -12.98 -15.59 0.07
CA GLN A 211 -14.27 -15.00 0.36
C GLN A 211 -14.12 -13.56 0.89
N TRP A 212 -13.13 -13.29 1.73
CA TRP A 212 -12.80 -11.93 2.14
C TRP A 212 -12.31 -11.04 0.99
N GLN A 213 -11.48 -11.57 0.08
CA GLN A 213 -11.08 -10.85 -1.12
C GLN A 213 -12.29 -10.52 -2.02
N SER A 214 -13.27 -11.42 -2.08
CA SER A 214 -14.54 -11.22 -2.79
C SER A 214 -15.40 -10.12 -2.15
N VAL A 215 -15.45 -10.07 -0.81
CA VAL A 215 -16.12 -8.99 -0.05
C VAL A 215 -15.40 -7.65 -0.26
N VAL A 216 -14.06 -7.62 -0.16
CA VAL A 216 -13.26 -6.41 -0.43
C VAL A 216 -13.48 -5.93 -1.86
N ALA A 217 -13.55 -6.83 -2.84
CA ALA A 217 -13.82 -6.48 -4.22
C ALA A 217 -15.21 -5.82 -4.40
N ASP A 218 -16.24 -6.30 -3.70
CA ASP A 218 -17.55 -5.63 -3.73
C ASP A 218 -17.50 -4.27 -3.05
N PHE A 219 -16.78 -4.11 -1.93
CA PHE A 219 -16.56 -2.79 -1.33
C PHE A 219 -15.83 -1.83 -2.27
N GLU A 220 -14.85 -2.30 -3.05
CA GLU A 220 -14.19 -1.49 -4.07
C GLU A 220 -15.19 -1.08 -5.16
N ARG A 221 -16.05 -2.00 -5.62
CA ARG A 221 -17.12 -1.68 -6.60
C ARG A 221 -18.11 -0.64 -6.05
N VAL A 222 -18.52 -0.77 -4.78
CA VAL A 222 -19.42 0.19 -4.11
C VAL A 222 -18.75 1.56 -4.01
N ALA A 223 -17.49 1.60 -3.57
CA ALA A 223 -16.74 2.85 -3.43
C ALA A 223 -16.47 3.51 -4.79
N GLU A 224 -16.16 2.73 -5.83
CA GLU A 224 -15.96 3.18 -7.20
C GLU A 224 -17.25 3.77 -7.79
N ALA A 225 -18.38 3.07 -7.65
CA ALA A 225 -19.68 3.56 -8.10
C ALA A 225 -20.09 4.86 -7.37
N LEU A 226 -19.79 4.98 -6.08
CA LEU A 226 -20.03 6.21 -5.32
C LEU A 226 -19.05 7.34 -5.66
N ALA A 227 -17.78 7.03 -5.96
CA ALA A 227 -16.79 8.03 -6.35
C ALA A 227 -17.13 8.65 -7.72
N LEU A 228 -17.54 7.81 -8.67
CA LEU A 228 -18.07 8.25 -9.97
C LEU A 228 -19.43 8.94 -9.80
N GLY A 229 -20.21 8.48 -8.82
CA GLY A 229 -21.48 9.07 -8.40
C GLY A 229 -21.39 10.37 -7.61
N ALA A 230 -20.21 10.88 -7.26
CA ALA A 230 -20.10 12.24 -6.73
C ALA A 230 -20.59 13.31 -7.74
N MET A 231 -20.82 12.92 -9.01
CA MET A 231 -21.55 13.71 -10.02
C MET A 231 -23.07 13.80 -9.78
N PHE A 232 -23.67 12.99 -8.92
CA PHE A 232 -25.11 13.02 -8.58
C PHE A 232 -25.51 14.21 -7.68
N GLY A 233 -24.54 15.03 -7.24
CA GLY A 233 -24.78 16.16 -6.35
C GLY A 233 -25.33 17.42 -7.01
N ASP A 234 -25.51 17.42 -8.33
CA ASP A 234 -26.17 18.52 -9.03
C ASP A 234 -27.69 18.30 -9.00
N ALA A 235 -28.43 19.25 -8.41
CA ALA A 235 -29.89 19.19 -8.33
C ALA A 235 -30.52 19.05 -9.73
N HIS A 236 -29.87 19.61 -10.75
CA HIS A 236 -30.24 19.48 -12.16
C HIS A 236 -30.09 18.06 -12.71
N LEU A 237 -29.11 17.29 -12.26
CA LEU A 237 -28.92 15.90 -12.70
C LEU A 237 -29.97 14.98 -12.08
N SER A 238 -30.34 15.22 -10.81
CA SER A 238 -31.38 14.42 -10.13
C SER A 238 -32.76 14.56 -10.79
N SER A 239 -33.11 15.77 -11.26
CA SER A 239 -34.34 16.03 -11.99
C SER A 239 -34.28 15.52 -13.43
N ALA A 240 -33.12 15.58 -14.08
CA ALA A 240 -32.91 14.96 -15.39
C ALA A 240 -33.04 13.44 -15.32
N LEU A 241 -32.51 12.79 -14.28
CA LEU A 241 -32.60 11.34 -14.08
C LEU A 241 -34.02 10.87 -13.80
N SER A 242 -34.81 11.62 -12.99
CA SER A 242 -36.22 11.30 -12.78
C SER A 242 -37.08 11.44 -14.05
N GLY A 243 -36.63 12.25 -15.02
CA GLY A 243 -37.29 12.36 -16.33
C GLY A 243 -36.88 11.28 -17.33
N VAL A 244 -35.69 10.69 -17.18
CA VAL A 244 -35.15 9.65 -18.08
C VAL A 244 -35.49 8.23 -17.59
N MET A 245 -35.71 8.08 -16.29
CA MET A 245 -35.93 6.79 -15.63
C MET A 245 -37.18 6.85 -14.74
N HIS A 246 -38.21 6.10 -15.11
CA HIS A 246 -39.50 6.10 -14.42
C HIS A 246 -39.41 5.56 -12.98
N ASN A 247 -38.54 4.57 -12.73
CA ASN A 247 -38.33 3.93 -11.44
C ASN A 247 -37.14 4.51 -10.64
N TYR A 248 -36.75 5.76 -10.90
CA TYR A 248 -35.64 6.42 -10.20
C TYR A 248 -35.85 6.62 -8.68
N PRO A 249 -37.06 6.97 -8.17
CA PRO A 249 -37.26 7.08 -6.72
C PRO A 249 -37.09 5.73 -5.99
N GLU A 250 -37.52 4.64 -6.65
CA GLU A 250 -37.47 3.28 -6.12
C GLU A 250 -36.04 2.80 -5.90
N ILE A 251 -35.13 2.98 -6.87
CA ILE A 251 -33.73 2.55 -6.72
C ILE A 251 -33.00 3.29 -5.58
N ILE A 252 -33.34 4.56 -5.34
CA ILE A 252 -32.72 5.35 -4.26
C ILE A 252 -33.18 4.84 -2.90
N GLU A 253 -34.48 4.61 -2.71
CA GLU A 253 -35.04 4.09 -1.47
C GLU A 253 -34.55 2.66 -1.18
N GLU A 254 -34.53 1.78 -2.19
CA GLU A 254 -34.00 0.43 -2.06
C GLU A 254 -32.50 0.45 -1.70
N THR A 255 -31.70 1.29 -2.36
CA THR A 255 -30.26 1.43 -2.07
C THR A 255 -30.01 1.92 -0.64
N GLU A 256 -30.81 2.86 -0.15
CA GLU A 256 -30.71 3.36 1.23
C GLU A 256 -31.05 2.26 2.25
N SER A 257 -32.11 1.50 1.98
CA SER A 257 -32.51 0.36 2.82
C SER A 257 -31.43 -0.74 2.85
N LEU A 258 -30.76 -1.00 1.72
CA LEU A 258 -29.69 -1.98 1.59
C LEU A 258 -28.45 -1.59 2.39
N PHE A 259 -28.01 -0.33 2.34
CA PHE A 259 -26.90 0.13 3.17
C PHE A 259 -27.18 -0.05 4.66
N ALA A 260 -28.39 0.33 5.11
CA ALA A 260 -28.79 0.17 6.50
C ALA A 260 -28.85 -1.32 6.91
N ALA A 261 -29.32 -2.20 6.01
CA ALA A 261 -29.34 -3.64 6.21
C ALA A 261 -27.92 -4.22 6.30
N VAL A 262 -27.02 -3.89 5.35
CA VAL A 262 -25.62 -4.35 5.34
C VAL A 262 -24.88 -3.90 6.60
N GLY A 263 -25.06 -2.64 7.04
CA GLY A 263 -24.45 -2.12 8.26
C GLY A 263 -24.87 -2.89 9.53
N LYS A 264 -26.16 -3.22 9.65
CA LYS A 264 -26.69 -4.07 10.73
C LYS A 264 -26.21 -5.52 10.60
N GLY A 265 -26.07 -6.03 9.38
CA GLY A 265 -25.61 -7.38 9.08
C GLY A 265 -24.22 -7.70 9.63
N TRP A 266 -23.31 -6.72 9.64
CA TRP A 266 -21.97 -6.91 10.23
C TRP A 266 -21.98 -7.13 11.76
N HIS A 267 -23.05 -6.72 12.45
CA HIS A 267 -23.21 -6.87 13.89
C HIS A 267 -23.96 -8.16 14.29
N GLY A 268 -24.19 -9.08 13.35
CA GLY A 268 -24.71 -10.43 13.61
C GLY A 268 -26.23 -10.54 13.70
N GLN A 269 -26.99 -9.60 13.12
CA GLN A 269 -28.45 -9.69 13.05
C GLN A 269 -28.93 -10.66 11.94
N ALA A 270 -30.17 -11.12 12.10
CA ALA A 270 -30.90 -12.11 11.29
C ALA A 270 -30.90 -11.80 9.77
N ARG A 271 -31.33 -12.79 8.96
CA ARG A 271 -31.41 -12.73 7.49
C ARG A 271 -31.85 -11.35 7.00
N LEU A 272 -30.96 -10.67 6.29
CA LEU A 272 -31.17 -9.40 5.63
C LEU A 272 -32.17 -9.58 4.47
N PRO A 273 -33.12 -8.66 4.27
CA PRO A 273 -33.93 -8.64 3.07
C PRO A 273 -33.03 -8.33 1.86
N VAL A 274 -33.12 -9.15 0.82
CA VAL A 274 -32.38 -8.97 -0.45
C VAL A 274 -33.44 -8.71 -1.53
N PRO A 275 -33.54 -7.48 -2.07
CA PRO A 275 -34.46 -7.18 -3.16
C PRO A 275 -34.05 -7.92 -4.45
N PRO A 276 -34.98 -8.04 -5.43
CA PRO A 276 -34.66 -8.57 -6.75
C PRO A 276 -33.59 -7.74 -7.47
N GLU A 277 -33.11 -8.24 -8.61
CA GLU A 277 -32.21 -7.46 -9.46
C GLU A 277 -32.97 -6.28 -10.07
N PHE A 278 -32.38 -5.09 -9.99
CA PHE A 278 -33.05 -3.87 -10.39
C PHE A 278 -32.87 -3.64 -11.90
N THR A 279 -33.98 -3.57 -12.64
CA THR A 279 -33.98 -3.28 -14.08
C THR A 279 -34.42 -1.83 -14.32
N PRO A 280 -33.55 -0.96 -14.87
CA PRO A 280 -33.93 0.42 -15.16
C PRO A 280 -34.94 0.50 -16.31
N LEU A 281 -36.01 1.27 -16.13
CA LEU A 281 -37.03 1.54 -17.14
C LEU A 281 -36.74 2.90 -17.81
N PHE A 282 -35.97 2.85 -18.90
CA PHE A 282 -35.57 4.03 -19.66
C PHE A 282 -36.69 4.56 -20.55
N ASP A 283 -36.86 5.87 -20.56
CA ASP A 283 -37.64 6.58 -21.58
C ASP A 283 -36.74 6.89 -22.79
N MET A 284 -36.91 6.09 -23.86
CA MET A 284 -36.09 6.19 -25.06
C MET A 284 -36.42 7.43 -25.90
N GLU A 285 -37.63 7.99 -25.79
CA GLU A 285 -38.00 9.21 -26.53
C GLU A 285 -37.30 10.43 -25.90
N VAL A 286 -37.25 10.48 -24.57
CA VAL A 286 -36.52 11.50 -23.83
C VAL A 286 -35.01 11.37 -24.03
N LEU A 287 -34.46 10.16 -24.10
CA LEU A 287 -33.04 9.93 -24.39
C LEU A 287 -32.65 10.31 -25.82
N ALA A 288 -33.49 9.99 -26.82
CA ALA A 288 -33.22 10.27 -28.23
C ALA A 288 -33.32 11.77 -28.58
N SER A 289 -34.07 12.55 -27.79
CA SER A 289 -34.19 14.01 -27.98
C SER A 289 -33.03 14.82 -27.39
N ARG A 290 -32.10 14.17 -26.67
CA ARG A 290 -30.93 14.80 -26.04
C ARG A 290 -29.68 14.67 -26.93
N ALA A 291 -28.69 15.52 -26.66
CA ALA A 291 -27.39 15.40 -27.30
C ALA A 291 -26.73 14.04 -26.95
N PRO A 292 -26.04 13.36 -27.88
CA PRO A 292 -25.41 12.07 -27.64
C PRO A 292 -24.53 11.97 -26.38
N LEU A 293 -23.68 12.96 -26.08
CA LEU A 293 -22.86 12.92 -24.86
C LEU A 293 -23.66 13.18 -23.58
N GLU A 294 -24.80 13.87 -23.67
CA GLU A 294 -25.74 14.05 -22.55
C GLU A 294 -26.49 12.75 -22.27
N ALA A 295 -27.07 12.14 -23.31
CA ALA A 295 -27.75 10.85 -23.24
C ALA A 295 -26.82 9.76 -22.66
N ALA A 296 -25.56 9.72 -23.10
CA ALA A 296 -24.56 8.83 -22.55
C ALA A 296 -24.24 9.09 -21.07
N SER A 297 -24.11 10.37 -20.67
CA SER A 297 -23.87 10.69 -19.25
C SER A 297 -25.03 10.31 -18.35
N LEU A 298 -26.28 10.47 -18.81
CA LEU A 298 -27.48 10.08 -18.07
C LEU A 298 -27.60 8.54 -17.99
N THR A 299 -27.35 7.83 -19.08
CA THR A 299 -27.35 6.37 -19.12
C THR A 299 -26.28 5.79 -18.19
N SER A 300 -25.07 6.34 -18.23
CA SER A 300 -24.00 5.94 -17.30
C SER A 300 -24.37 6.24 -15.84
N ALA A 301 -24.97 7.40 -15.57
CA ALA A 301 -25.41 7.77 -14.23
C ALA A 301 -26.45 6.75 -13.69
N VAL A 302 -27.43 6.35 -14.50
CA VAL A 302 -28.38 5.27 -14.15
C VAL A 302 -27.64 3.95 -13.91
N ASN A 303 -26.72 3.56 -14.79
CA ASN A 303 -25.99 2.31 -14.65
C ASN A 303 -25.05 2.29 -13.44
N GLN A 304 -24.46 3.42 -13.04
CA GLN A 304 -23.68 3.50 -11.81
C GLN A 304 -24.56 3.26 -10.58
N LEU A 305 -25.80 3.75 -10.56
CA LEU A 305 -26.76 3.46 -9.49
C LEU A 305 -27.17 1.98 -9.50
N VAL A 306 -27.44 1.40 -10.67
CA VAL A 306 -27.73 -0.04 -10.81
C VAL A 306 -26.55 -0.90 -10.35
N ASN A 307 -25.32 -0.53 -10.71
CA ASN A 307 -24.10 -1.21 -10.30
C ASN A 307 -23.85 -1.10 -8.79
N LEU A 308 -24.10 0.08 -8.20
CA LEU A 308 -24.05 0.30 -6.76
C LEU A 308 -25.06 -0.59 -6.04
N HIS A 309 -26.32 -0.55 -6.47
CA HIS A 309 -27.40 -1.39 -5.95
C HIS A 309 -27.04 -2.88 -6.06
N GLY A 310 -26.56 -3.33 -7.22
CA GLY A 310 -26.12 -4.70 -7.47
C GLY A 310 -24.94 -5.13 -6.59
N ALA A 311 -23.96 -4.26 -6.36
CA ALA A 311 -22.82 -4.53 -5.48
C ALA A 311 -23.24 -4.64 -4.01
N LEU A 312 -24.17 -3.79 -3.54
CA LEU A 312 -24.74 -3.88 -2.20
C LEU A 312 -25.61 -5.13 -2.03
N ARG A 313 -26.40 -5.48 -3.04
CA ARG A 313 -27.18 -6.72 -3.06
C ARG A 313 -26.27 -7.94 -2.96
N ARG A 314 -25.14 -7.97 -3.70
CA ARG A 314 -24.12 -9.02 -3.58
C ARG A 314 -23.53 -9.10 -2.17
N LEU A 315 -23.20 -7.95 -1.55
CA LEU A 315 -22.74 -7.90 -0.16
C LEU A 315 -23.79 -8.43 0.82
N ALA A 316 -25.06 -8.05 0.66
CA ALA A 316 -26.17 -8.51 1.49
C ALA A 316 -26.39 -10.03 1.35
N VAL A 317 -26.29 -10.59 0.13
CA VAL A 317 -26.34 -12.04 -0.10
C VAL A 317 -25.17 -12.75 0.58
N LYS A 318 -23.94 -12.21 0.46
CA LYS A 318 -22.75 -12.76 1.12
C LYS A 318 -22.87 -12.72 2.65
N LEU A 319 -23.45 -11.65 3.20
CA LEU A 319 -23.74 -11.51 4.63
C LEU A 319 -24.86 -12.44 5.11
N ASN A 320 -25.88 -12.69 4.31
CA ASN A 320 -26.91 -13.68 4.62
C ASN A 320 -26.37 -15.11 4.68
N ALA A 321 -25.45 -15.44 3.77
CA ALA A 321 -24.74 -16.71 3.80
C ALA A 321 -23.84 -16.84 5.06
N LEU A 322 -23.38 -15.72 5.61
CA LEU A 322 -22.55 -15.67 6.81
C LEU A 322 -23.34 -15.77 8.12
N ASN A 323 -24.48 -15.07 8.20
CA ASN A 323 -25.31 -15.01 9.40
C ASN A 323 -26.37 -16.13 9.46
N GLY A 324 -26.40 -17.03 8.46
CA GLY A 324 -27.35 -18.14 8.37
C GLY A 324 -27.02 -19.35 9.28
N PRO A 325 -28.03 -20.18 9.63
CA PRO A 325 -27.88 -21.31 10.57
C PRO A 325 -27.01 -22.47 10.03
N ALA A 326 -26.77 -22.53 8.72
CA ALA A 326 -25.77 -23.39 8.09
C ALA A 326 -24.93 -22.51 7.15
N PRO A 327 -23.66 -22.21 7.45
CA PRO A 327 -22.84 -21.31 6.65
C PRO A 327 -22.47 -21.96 5.31
N THR A 328 -23.35 -21.86 4.32
CA THR A 328 -23.06 -22.28 2.95
C THR A 328 -22.08 -21.28 2.35
N ARG A 329 -20.86 -21.74 2.07
CA ARG A 329 -19.82 -20.97 1.37
C ARG A 329 -20.41 -20.43 0.06
N PHE A 330 -20.54 -19.10 -0.07
CA PHE A 330 -20.98 -18.50 -1.34
C PHE A 330 -19.96 -18.79 -2.45
N MET A 331 -20.44 -19.00 -3.68
CA MET A 331 -19.59 -19.34 -4.82
C MET A 331 -18.60 -18.21 -5.14
N ASP A 332 -17.34 -18.60 -5.38
CA ASP A 332 -16.26 -17.71 -5.77
C ASP A 332 -16.57 -17.05 -7.12
N GLU A 333 -16.67 -15.72 -7.17
CA GLU A 333 -16.59 -14.99 -8.44
C GLU A 333 -15.18 -15.15 -9.02
N LYS A 334 -15.07 -15.73 -10.22
CA LYS A 334 -13.84 -15.69 -11.04
C LYS A 334 -13.58 -14.23 -11.43
N GLY A 335 -12.85 -13.47 -10.61
CA GLY A 335 -12.68 -12.04 -10.92
C GLY A 335 -11.45 -11.33 -10.41
N MET A 336 -10.99 -11.57 -9.17
CA MET A 336 -9.90 -10.73 -8.65
C MET A 336 -8.98 -11.50 -7.71
N LYS A 337 -7.99 -12.19 -8.27
CA LYS A 337 -6.82 -12.60 -7.51
C LYS A 337 -5.96 -11.34 -7.33
N SER A 338 -5.90 -10.78 -6.13
CA SER A 338 -4.79 -9.87 -5.82
C SER A 338 -3.52 -10.72 -5.77
N PRO A 339 -2.58 -10.55 -6.70
CA PRO A 339 -1.37 -11.36 -6.67
C PRO A 339 -0.61 -11.01 -5.39
N ARG A 340 -0.19 -12.04 -4.64
CA ARG A 340 0.66 -11.88 -3.45
C ARG A 340 2.03 -11.27 -3.81
N PHE A 341 2.42 -11.45 -5.07
CA PHE A 341 3.69 -11.01 -5.64
C PHE A 341 3.45 -10.07 -6.79
N LEU A 342 4.06 -8.89 -6.73
CA LEU A 342 4.16 -8.02 -7.88
C LEU A 342 5.41 -8.40 -8.68
N TRP A 343 5.28 -9.42 -9.52
CA TRP A 343 6.38 -9.87 -10.37
C TRP A 343 6.81 -8.77 -11.34
N LEU A 344 8.12 -8.64 -11.55
CA LEU A 344 8.74 -7.77 -12.55
C LEU A 344 8.47 -6.27 -12.34
N ASP A 345 8.32 -5.88 -11.08
CA ASP A 345 8.33 -4.48 -10.74
C ASP A 345 9.75 -3.88 -10.88
N MET A 346 9.86 -2.79 -11.63
CA MET A 346 11.16 -2.24 -12.02
C MET A 346 11.96 -1.71 -10.82
N GLU A 347 11.31 -1.13 -9.81
CA GLU A 347 11.99 -0.62 -8.62
C GLU A 347 12.52 -1.78 -7.77
N ASP A 348 11.79 -2.89 -7.71
CA ASP A 348 12.21 -4.08 -6.98
C ASP A 348 13.37 -4.80 -7.69
N ILE A 349 13.35 -4.87 -9.02
CA ILE A 349 14.47 -5.40 -9.83
C ILE A 349 15.71 -4.52 -9.64
N LYS A 350 15.58 -3.20 -9.80
CA LYS A 350 16.69 -2.26 -9.61
C LYS A 350 17.24 -2.35 -8.20
N GLY A 351 16.37 -2.49 -7.20
CA GLY A 351 16.77 -2.65 -5.81
C GLY A 351 17.54 -3.94 -5.56
N ALA A 352 17.09 -5.07 -6.11
CA ALA A 352 17.80 -6.34 -6.03
C ALA A 352 19.17 -6.29 -6.74
N ALA A 353 19.25 -5.59 -7.88
CA ALA A 353 20.52 -5.36 -8.58
C ALA A 353 21.49 -4.51 -7.75
N VAL A 354 21.03 -3.44 -7.10
CA VAL A 354 21.87 -2.64 -6.19
C VAL A 354 22.33 -3.48 -4.99
N SER A 355 21.46 -4.29 -4.38
CA SER A 355 21.87 -5.22 -3.32
C SER A 355 22.94 -6.24 -3.76
N PHE A 356 22.84 -6.75 -4.98
CA PHE A 356 23.86 -7.61 -5.59
C PHE A 356 25.21 -6.89 -5.71
N LEU A 357 25.20 -5.63 -6.17
CA LEU A 357 26.41 -4.82 -6.30
C LEU A 357 27.01 -4.48 -4.92
N ILE A 358 26.19 -4.18 -3.92
CA ILE A 358 26.63 -3.97 -2.53
C ILE A 358 27.33 -5.21 -2.00
N PHE A 359 26.74 -6.40 -2.20
CA PHE A 359 27.34 -7.67 -1.78
C PHE A 359 28.73 -7.87 -2.40
N TRP A 360 28.85 -7.71 -3.72
CA TRP A 360 30.13 -7.90 -4.40
C TRP A 360 31.16 -6.84 -4.05
N CYS A 361 30.76 -5.57 -3.92
CA CYS A 361 31.66 -4.50 -3.50
C CYS A 361 32.18 -4.72 -2.07
N ALA A 362 31.29 -5.10 -1.13
CA ALA A 362 31.70 -5.46 0.23
C ALA A 362 32.62 -6.69 0.26
N THR A 363 32.31 -7.71 -0.54
CA THR A 363 33.08 -8.95 -0.62
C THR A 363 34.48 -8.70 -1.20
N LEU A 364 34.57 -7.88 -2.26
CA LEU A 364 35.85 -7.48 -2.84
C LEU A 364 36.68 -6.70 -1.82
N LEU A 365 36.08 -5.72 -1.13
CA LEU A 365 36.74 -4.98 -0.06
C LEU A 365 37.25 -5.94 1.02
N TRP A 366 36.42 -6.89 1.47
CA TRP A 366 36.83 -7.89 2.46
C TRP A 366 38.03 -8.73 1.99
N ILE A 367 38.01 -9.22 0.75
CA ILE A 367 39.07 -10.07 0.21
C ILE A 367 40.38 -9.29 0.01
N THR A 368 40.31 -8.03 -0.46
CA THR A 368 41.50 -7.27 -0.84
C THR A 368 42.13 -6.52 0.33
N THR A 369 41.31 -5.94 1.23
CA THR A 369 41.82 -5.10 2.32
C THR A 369 41.76 -5.79 3.68
N ASN A 370 40.98 -6.89 3.81
CA ASN A 370 40.76 -7.61 5.06
C ASN A 370 40.55 -6.67 6.25
N PRO A 371 39.48 -5.84 6.23
CA PRO A 371 39.21 -4.90 7.30
C PRO A 371 39.03 -5.68 8.62
N PRO A 372 39.28 -5.05 9.79
CA PRO A 372 39.34 -5.76 11.08
C PRO A 372 38.00 -6.40 11.51
N ALA A 373 36.90 -6.08 10.84
CA ALA A 373 35.59 -6.73 11.01
C ALA A 373 35.30 -7.88 10.01
N GLY A 374 36.16 -8.09 9.02
CA GLY A 374 36.08 -9.16 8.04
C GLY A 374 34.72 -9.25 7.34
N PHE A 375 34.18 -10.48 7.31
CA PHE A 375 32.89 -10.79 6.67
C PHE A 375 31.68 -10.10 7.32
N PHE A 376 31.79 -9.58 8.55
CA PHE A 376 30.69 -8.88 9.22
C PHE A 376 30.22 -7.66 8.41
N ILE A 377 31.14 -6.95 7.74
CA ILE A 377 30.80 -5.81 6.87
C ILE A 377 29.95 -6.28 5.69
N VAL A 378 30.30 -7.41 5.07
CA VAL A 378 29.57 -8.01 3.95
C VAL A 378 28.16 -8.39 4.38
N ALA A 379 28.04 -9.09 5.51
CA ALA A 379 26.76 -9.54 6.04
C ALA A 379 25.83 -8.36 6.38
N MET A 380 26.34 -7.34 7.08
CA MET A 380 25.56 -6.19 7.50
C MET A 380 25.19 -5.27 6.34
N ALA A 381 26.12 -4.98 5.41
CA ALA A 381 25.82 -4.20 4.21
C ALA A 381 24.73 -4.88 3.38
N THR A 382 24.87 -6.19 3.14
CA THR A 382 23.90 -6.94 2.33
C THR A 382 22.55 -7.04 3.02
N GLY A 383 22.52 -7.35 4.32
CA GLY A 383 21.29 -7.49 5.09
C GLY A 383 20.49 -6.18 5.22
N LEU A 384 21.18 -5.06 5.42
CA LEU A 384 20.55 -3.73 5.53
C LEU A 384 20.30 -3.05 4.17
N SER A 385 20.86 -3.58 3.08
CA SER A 385 20.65 -3.03 1.72
C SER A 385 19.17 -2.98 1.33
N VAL A 386 18.36 -3.97 1.69
CA VAL A 386 16.94 -3.98 1.32
C VAL A 386 16.15 -2.88 2.01
N ILE A 387 16.51 -2.54 3.25
CA ILE A 387 15.83 -1.51 4.04
C ILE A 387 16.16 -0.12 3.50
N THR A 388 17.32 0.06 2.87
CA THR A 388 17.85 1.36 2.41
C THR A 388 17.66 1.61 0.92
N THR A 389 17.68 0.56 0.11
CA THR A 389 17.57 0.65 -1.35
C THR A 389 16.12 0.84 -1.76
N PHE A 390 15.81 1.83 -2.62
CA PHE A 390 14.44 2.17 -3.07
C PHE A 390 13.39 2.13 -1.94
N SER A 391 13.77 2.67 -0.77
CA SER A 391 12.98 2.71 0.46
C SER A 391 13.04 4.13 1.06
N PRO A 392 12.03 4.57 1.81
CA PRO A 392 12.05 5.87 2.52
C PRO A 392 13.24 6.05 3.48
N VAL A 393 13.82 4.96 3.97
CA VAL A 393 14.91 4.98 4.96
C VAL A 393 16.23 5.30 4.27
N LYS A 394 16.70 6.54 4.43
CA LYS A 394 17.99 6.99 3.87
C LYS A 394 19.16 6.50 4.74
N PRO A 395 20.28 6.02 4.15
CA PRO A 395 21.49 5.67 4.90
C PRO A 395 22.01 6.81 5.79
N GLN A 396 21.86 8.06 5.35
CA GLN A 396 22.21 9.26 6.14
C GLN A 396 21.46 9.34 7.48
N MET A 397 20.17 8.99 7.50
CA MET A 397 19.40 8.94 8.73
C MET A 397 19.93 7.84 9.67
N MET A 398 20.28 6.67 9.11
CA MET A 398 20.88 5.58 9.89
C MET A 398 22.20 5.99 10.52
N ILE A 399 23.07 6.70 9.78
CA ILE A 399 24.35 7.21 10.30
C ILE A 399 24.11 8.13 11.50
N VAL A 400 23.16 9.06 11.42
CA VAL A 400 22.85 9.98 12.53
C VAL A 400 22.31 9.21 13.74
N VAL A 401 21.33 8.33 13.54
CA VAL A 401 20.70 7.57 14.63
C VAL A 401 21.69 6.61 15.29
N TYR A 402 22.51 5.90 14.52
CA TYR A 402 23.57 5.05 15.07
C TYR A 402 24.64 5.84 15.79
N SER A 403 25.00 7.04 15.32
CA SER A 403 25.97 7.88 16.04
C SER A 403 25.49 8.28 17.44
N ILE A 404 24.21 8.62 17.59
CA ILE A 404 23.60 8.90 18.90
C ILE A 404 23.63 7.65 19.78
N SER A 405 23.22 6.50 19.22
CA SER A 405 23.24 5.21 19.90
C SER A 405 24.63 4.81 20.38
N PHE A 406 25.64 4.95 19.51
CA PHE A 406 27.02 4.62 19.80
C PHE A 406 27.61 5.57 20.83
N GLY A 407 27.25 6.86 20.83
CA GLY A 407 27.60 7.79 21.91
C GLY A 407 27.10 7.30 23.27
N CYS A 408 25.83 6.88 23.36
CA CYS A 408 25.28 6.29 24.58
C CYS A 408 25.98 4.97 24.96
N ALA A 409 26.29 4.11 23.98
CA ALA A 409 26.98 2.85 24.20
C ALA A 409 28.42 3.07 24.70
N ILE A 410 29.16 4.05 24.16
CA ILE A 410 30.49 4.44 24.61
C ILE A 410 30.45 4.85 26.09
N LEU A 411 29.51 5.72 26.46
CA LEU A 411 29.35 6.16 27.85
C LEU A 411 29.04 4.98 28.77
N ALA A 412 28.15 4.07 28.35
CA ALA A 412 27.83 2.87 29.12
C ALA A 412 29.03 1.92 29.25
N TYR A 413 29.80 1.71 28.19
CA TYR A 413 30.96 0.83 28.15
C TYR A 413 32.10 1.32 29.06
N ILE A 414 32.30 2.64 29.13
CA ILE A 414 33.37 3.23 29.95
C ILE A 414 32.92 3.43 31.40
N LEU A 415 31.73 3.97 31.63
CA LEU A 415 31.31 4.44 32.96
C LEU A 415 30.49 3.41 33.74
N VAL A 416 29.72 2.56 33.06
CA VAL A 416 28.73 1.70 33.74
C VAL A 416 29.22 0.27 33.84
N LEU A 417 29.48 -0.37 32.69
CA LEU A 417 29.78 -1.80 32.60
C LEU A 417 30.93 -2.27 33.52
N PRO A 418 32.08 -1.59 33.60
CA PRO A 418 33.21 -2.02 34.45
C PRO A 418 32.87 -2.06 35.95
N HIS A 419 31.83 -1.35 36.38
CA HIS A 419 31.39 -1.28 37.77
C HIS A 419 30.29 -2.30 38.11
N LEU A 420 29.79 -3.08 37.13
CA LEU A 420 28.76 -4.09 37.35
C LEU A 420 29.42 -5.40 37.79
N ALA A 421 29.18 -5.81 39.03
CA ALA A 421 29.75 -7.01 39.62
C ALA A 421 28.78 -8.20 39.62
N THR A 422 27.47 -7.97 39.46
CA THR A 422 26.44 -9.02 39.56
C THR A 422 25.52 -9.05 38.35
N GLY A 423 25.01 -10.24 38.01
CA GLY A 423 24.03 -10.41 36.93
C GLY A 423 22.74 -9.61 37.13
N LEU A 424 22.33 -9.34 38.37
CA LEU A 424 21.18 -8.47 38.67
C LEU A 424 21.44 -7.01 38.31
N GLN A 425 22.65 -6.50 38.57
CA GLN A 425 23.03 -5.15 38.16
C GLN A 425 23.06 -5.01 36.63
N LEU A 426 23.55 -6.04 35.93
CA LEU A 426 23.49 -6.10 34.47
C LEU A 426 22.05 -6.16 33.94
N ALA A 427 21.20 -6.98 34.54
CA ALA A 427 19.78 -7.08 34.19
C ALA A 427 19.08 -5.72 34.37
N PHE A 428 19.37 -5.00 35.45
CA PHE A 428 18.83 -3.67 35.69
C PHE A 428 19.34 -2.66 34.65
N PHE A 429 20.63 -2.68 34.32
CA PHE A 429 21.21 -1.85 33.26
C PHE A 429 20.53 -2.10 31.90
N LEU A 430 20.42 -3.37 31.48
CA LEU A 430 19.78 -3.76 30.23
C LEU A 430 18.30 -3.36 30.20
N PHE A 431 17.59 -3.52 31.32
CA PHE A 431 16.21 -3.08 31.46
C PHE A 431 16.09 -1.58 31.24
N CYS A 432 16.90 -0.77 31.94
CA CYS A 432 16.88 0.69 31.83
C CYS A 432 17.26 1.15 30.43
N TYR A 433 18.32 0.60 29.83
CA TYR A 433 18.76 0.93 28.48
C TYR A 433 17.65 0.63 27.45
N ALA A 434 17.04 -0.55 27.53
CA ALA A 434 15.96 -0.95 26.63
C ALA A 434 14.67 -0.15 26.85
N PHE A 435 14.31 0.10 28.10
CA PHE A 435 13.14 0.88 28.47
C PHE A 435 13.26 2.31 27.96
N ILE A 436 14.42 2.95 28.12
CA ILE A 436 14.66 4.30 27.59
C ILE A 436 14.49 4.32 26.07
N GLY A 437 15.08 3.34 25.37
CA GLY A 437 14.95 3.20 23.93
C GLY A 437 13.49 3.05 23.49
N PHE A 438 12.72 2.13 24.07
CA PHE A 438 11.33 1.90 23.64
C PHE A 438 10.32 2.95 24.12
N TYR A 439 10.59 3.64 25.24
CA TYR A 439 9.64 4.57 25.83
C TYR A 439 9.84 6.01 25.34
N PHE A 440 11.09 6.49 25.28
CA PHE A 440 11.38 7.90 24.94
C PHE A 440 11.67 8.12 23.46
N ILE A 441 12.20 7.11 22.75
CA ILE A 441 12.50 7.24 21.31
C ILE A 441 11.27 6.88 20.49
N MET A 442 11.13 7.51 19.32
CA MET A 442 10.08 7.16 18.37
C MET A 442 10.17 5.67 18.00
N PRO A 443 9.06 4.93 17.89
CA PRO A 443 9.07 3.49 17.65
C PRO A 443 9.94 3.08 16.46
N ASP A 444 9.83 3.82 15.36
CA ASP A 444 10.57 3.59 14.11
C ASP A 444 12.09 3.74 14.27
N LEU A 445 12.54 4.58 15.22
CA LEU A 445 13.96 4.83 15.51
C LEU A 445 14.46 4.00 16.70
N ALA A 446 13.57 3.49 17.55
CA ALA A 446 13.94 2.77 18.77
C ALA A 446 14.76 1.50 18.49
N ALA A 447 14.41 0.75 17.44
CA ALA A 447 15.19 -0.43 17.05
C ALA A 447 16.62 -0.07 16.62
N LEU A 448 16.77 1.01 15.86
CA LEU A 448 18.07 1.50 15.41
C LEU A 448 18.90 2.00 16.59
N PHE A 449 18.28 2.66 17.57
CA PHE A 449 18.98 3.06 18.80
C PHE A 449 19.43 1.85 19.63
N LEU A 450 18.61 0.82 19.76
CA LEU A 450 18.92 -0.34 20.60
C LEU A 450 19.97 -1.28 19.99
N ILE A 451 20.32 -1.12 18.70
CA ILE A 451 21.47 -1.78 18.09
C ILE A 451 22.79 -1.39 18.80
N GLY A 452 22.83 -0.28 19.53
CA GLY A 452 23.96 0.08 20.40
C GLY A 452 24.30 -0.99 21.44
N ILE A 453 23.34 -1.83 21.85
CA ILE A 453 23.61 -2.98 22.74
C ILE A 453 24.53 -4.00 22.05
N ALA A 454 24.41 -4.18 20.74
CA ALA A 454 25.30 -5.08 20.00
C ALA A 454 26.76 -4.59 20.05
N LEU A 455 26.99 -3.27 20.07
CA LEU A 455 28.32 -2.66 20.20
C LEU A 455 28.96 -2.95 21.57
N LEU A 456 28.15 -3.09 22.62
CA LEU A 456 28.66 -3.41 23.97
C LEU A 456 29.25 -4.83 24.06
N ASN A 457 28.93 -5.70 23.10
CA ASN A 457 29.39 -7.08 23.01
C ASN A 457 29.33 -7.84 24.36
N ILE A 458 28.18 -7.76 25.02
CA ILE A 458 27.98 -8.32 26.36
C ILE A 458 28.02 -9.85 26.28
N THR A 459 29.01 -10.42 26.93
CA THR A 459 29.30 -11.85 27.03
C THR A 459 29.28 -12.29 28.49
N ASN A 460 29.16 -13.60 28.74
CA ASN A 460 29.04 -14.12 30.10
C ASN A 460 30.30 -13.79 30.94
N GLU A 461 31.47 -13.96 30.34
CA GLU A 461 32.73 -13.42 30.84
C GLU A 461 33.11 -12.20 30.00
N MET A 462 33.01 -11.02 30.61
CA MET A 462 33.23 -9.77 29.89
C MET A 462 34.71 -9.36 29.91
N TYR A 463 35.33 -9.33 28.74
CA TYR A 463 36.68 -8.82 28.53
C TYR A 463 36.62 -7.42 27.92
N TYR A 464 37.09 -6.41 28.65
CA TYR A 464 37.11 -5.03 28.18
C TYR A 464 38.35 -4.79 27.31
N SER A 465 38.12 -4.61 26.00
CA SER A 465 39.14 -4.18 25.06
C SER A 465 38.70 -2.89 24.37
N PHE A 466 39.52 -1.84 24.44
CA PHE A 466 39.25 -0.61 23.71
C PHE A 466 39.40 -0.83 22.20
N ASP A 467 40.40 -1.62 21.80
CA ASP A 467 40.65 -2.00 20.41
C ASP A 467 39.48 -2.77 19.78
N GLY A 468 38.95 -3.79 20.48
CA GLY A 468 37.80 -4.56 19.99
C GLY A 468 36.54 -3.71 19.86
N PHE A 469 36.31 -2.81 20.83
CA PHE A 469 35.19 -1.86 20.77
C PHE A 469 35.31 -0.91 19.57
N LEU A 470 36.49 -0.30 19.37
CA LEU A 470 36.74 0.63 18.26
C LEU A 470 36.68 -0.07 16.89
N THR A 471 37.14 -1.31 16.81
CA THR A 471 37.04 -2.16 15.62
C THR A 471 35.59 -2.41 15.24
N MET A 472 34.73 -2.74 16.22
CA MET A 472 33.30 -2.94 15.97
C MET A 472 32.62 -1.63 15.55
N LEU A 473 32.97 -0.50 16.19
CA LEU A 473 32.48 0.81 15.80
C LEU A 473 32.86 1.16 14.34
N LEU A 474 34.11 0.94 13.95
CA LEU A 474 34.59 1.12 12.58
C LEU A 474 33.83 0.23 11.59
N ALA A 475 33.54 -1.02 11.97
CA ALA A 475 32.74 -1.94 11.15
C ALA A 475 31.36 -1.37 10.82
N PHE A 476 30.68 -0.80 11.82
CA PHE A 476 29.37 -0.21 11.65
C PHE A 476 29.39 0.96 10.67
N TYR A 477 30.35 1.88 10.82
CA TYR A 477 30.48 3.01 9.90
C TYR A 477 30.93 2.59 8.50
N ALA A 478 31.77 1.56 8.37
CA ALA A 478 32.24 1.07 7.08
C ALA A 478 31.09 0.53 6.21
N PHE A 479 30.21 -0.31 6.76
CA PHE A 479 29.06 -0.80 5.97
C PHE A 479 28.04 0.31 5.71
N LEU A 480 27.83 1.24 6.66
CA LEU A 480 26.92 2.38 6.45
C LEU A 480 27.42 3.31 5.33
N PHE A 481 28.72 3.55 5.28
CA PHE A 481 29.35 4.31 4.20
C PHE A 481 29.19 3.59 2.85
N LEU A 482 29.36 2.27 2.83
CA LEU A 482 29.10 1.47 1.63
C LEU A 482 27.64 1.61 1.16
N LEU A 483 26.67 1.53 2.08
CA LEU A 483 25.25 1.77 1.77
C LEU A 483 25.00 3.19 1.25
N LEU A 484 25.68 4.19 1.81
CA LEU A 484 25.61 5.57 1.35
C LEU A 484 26.16 5.73 -0.08
N LEU A 485 27.24 5.04 -0.43
CA LEU A 485 27.81 5.05 -1.78
C LEU A 485 26.79 4.53 -2.81
N PHE A 486 26.18 3.37 -2.53
CA PHE A 486 25.19 2.74 -3.40
C PHE A 486 23.80 3.36 -3.35
N TYR A 487 23.58 4.35 -2.48
CA TYR A 487 22.38 5.17 -2.52
C TYR A 487 22.38 6.11 -3.76
N TYR A 488 23.55 6.46 -4.28
CA TYR A 488 23.69 7.34 -5.45
C TYR A 488 24.11 6.60 -6.74
N LEU A 489 24.64 5.38 -6.63
CA LEU A 489 25.15 4.58 -7.75
C LEU A 489 24.52 3.17 -7.74
N PRO A 490 24.16 2.58 -8.90
CA PRO A 490 24.14 3.12 -10.26
C PRO A 490 22.83 3.86 -10.61
N PHE A 491 21.78 3.70 -9.81
CA PHE A 491 20.49 4.33 -10.04
C PHE A 491 20.22 5.38 -8.94
N SER A 492 19.77 6.56 -9.34
CA SER A 492 19.36 7.58 -8.38
C SER A 492 18.10 7.14 -7.64
N THR A 493 18.18 6.98 -6.32
CA THR A 493 17.02 6.73 -5.44
C THR A 493 16.41 8.03 -4.89
N ARG A 494 16.81 9.18 -5.44
CA ARG A 494 16.29 10.49 -5.06
C ARG A 494 14.78 10.56 -5.38
N PRO A 495 13.93 11.03 -4.45
CA PRO A 495 12.48 11.06 -4.65
C PRO A 495 12.04 11.81 -5.91
N GLU A 496 12.75 12.87 -6.30
CA GLU A 496 12.46 13.72 -7.45
C GLU A 496 12.61 12.95 -8.78
N HIS A 497 13.74 12.26 -8.95
CA HIS A 497 13.98 11.42 -10.13
C HIS A 497 13.03 10.22 -10.20
N LEU A 498 12.71 9.62 -9.05
CA LEU A 498 11.75 8.51 -8.98
C LEU A 498 10.35 8.96 -9.37
N LEU A 499 9.91 10.14 -8.92
CA LEU A 499 8.61 10.71 -9.29
C LEU A 499 8.51 10.89 -10.81
N LEU A 500 9.54 11.47 -11.44
CA LEU A 500 9.56 11.70 -12.89
C LEU A 500 9.52 10.39 -13.68
N ALA A 501 10.35 9.41 -13.30
CA ALA A 501 10.38 8.10 -13.94
C ALA A 501 9.04 7.35 -13.78
N MET A 502 8.38 7.46 -12.63
CA MET A 502 7.06 6.86 -12.38
C MET A 502 5.95 7.55 -13.17
N LYS A 503 6.01 8.87 -13.31
CA LYS A 503 5.09 9.64 -14.16
C LYS A 503 5.15 9.16 -15.61
N GLU A 504 6.34 9.06 -16.20
CA GLU A 504 6.51 8.58 -17.58
C GLU A 504 6.01 7.14 -17.74
N ARG A 505 6.35 6.26 -16.79
CA ARG A 505 5.87 4.87 -16.81
C ARG A 505 4.35 4.80 -16.70
N PHE A 506 3.73 5.61 -15.86
CA PHE A 506 2.28 5.66 -15.73
C PHE A 506 1.60 5.94 -17.08
N PHE A 507 2.06 6.97 -17.80
CA PHE A 507 1.52 7.30 -19.12
C PHE A 507 1.81 6.21 -20.17
N ALA A 508 2.99 5.58 -20.13
CA ALA A 508 3.31 4.46 -21.01
C ALA A 508 2.40 3.24 -20.77
N LEU A 509 2.13 2.90 -19.51
CA LEU A 509 1.22 1.81 -19.13
C LEU A 509 -0.23 2.13 -19.53
N ALA A 510 -0.67 3.36 -19.30
CA ALA A 510 -2.01 3.81 -19.68
C ALA A 510 -2.22 3.79 -21.20
N LYS A 511 -1.22 4.23 -21.97
CA LYS A 511 -1.22 4.13 -23.44
C LYS A 511 -1.31 2.68 -23.89
N SER A 512 -0.48 1.80 -23.33
CA SER A 512 -0.48 0.36 -23.67
C SER A 512 -1.84 -0.30 -23.43
N LEU A 513 -2.56 0.05 -22.36
CA LEU A 513 -3.93 -0.45 -22.11
C LEU A 513 -4.94 0.07 -23.12
N THR A 514 -4.81 1.34 -23.51
CA THR A 514 -5.73 1.96 -24.46
C THR A 514 -5.53 1.39 -25.87
N ASP A 515 -4.28 1.29 -26.31
CA ASP A 515 -3.91 0.72 -27.61
C ASP A 515 -4.33 -0.75 -27.73
N HIS A 516 -4.18 -1.53 -26.65
CA HIS A 516 -4.64 -2.91 -26.59
C HIS A 516 -6.17 -2.99 -26.76
N ASN A 517 -6.94 -2.26 -25.97
CA ASN A 517 -8.41 -2.29 -26.04
C ASN A 517 -8.94 -1.96 -27.46
N GLY A 518 -8.39 -0.95 -28.12
CA GLY A 518 -8.79 -0.59 -29.49
C GLY A 518 -8.49 -1.70 -30.49
N LYS A 519 -7.30 -2.31 -30.42
CA LYS A 519 -6.92 -3.44 -31.27
C LYS A 519 -7.74 -4.71 -30.96
N THR A 520 -8.13 -4.95 -29.71
CA THR A 520 -8.96 -6.11 -29.34
C THR A 520 -10.33 -6.04 -29.99
N ILE A 521 -10.98 -4.86 -29.96
CA ILE A 521 -12.28 -4.64 -30.60
C ILE A 521 -12.20 -4.88 -32.11
N LEU A 522 -11.07 -4.51 -32.72
CA LEU A 522 -10.78 -4.74 -34.13
C LEU A 522 -10.23 -6.14 -34.44
N SER A 523 -10.09 -7.02 -33.44
CA SER A 523 -9.49 -8.36 -33.56
C SER A 523 -8.06 -8.38 -34.14
N ASN A 524 -7.27 -7.35 -33.87
CA ASN A 524 -5.94 -7.13 -34.44
C ASN A 524 -4.79 -7.21 -33.40
N ASN A 525 -5.01 -7.92 -32.28
CA ASN A 525 -4.02 -8.04 -31.21
C ASN A 525 -2.89 -9.00 -31.56
N THR A 526 -1.67 -8.62 -31.18
CA THR A 526 -0.54 -9.56 -31.11
C THR A 526 -0.40 -10.14 -29.70
N TRP A 527 0.27 -11.29 -29.58
CA TRP A 527 0.59 -11.88 -28.27
C TRP A 527 1.40 -10.92 -27.37
N PHE A 528 2.24 -10.06 -27.97
CA PHE A 528 2.99 -9.05 -27.22
C PHE A 528 2.08 -7.97 -26.63
N ASP A 529 1.07 -7.53 -27.39
CA ASP A 529 0.07 -6.58 -26.92
C ASP A 529 -0.71 -7.16 -25.72
N ASP A 530 -1.11 -8.44 -25.78
CA ASP A 530 -1.79 -9.12 -24.66
C ASP A 530 -0.91 -9.23 -23.41
N CYS A 531 0.38 -9.54 -23.58
CA CYS A 531 1.33 -9.59 -22.48
C CYS A 531 1.54 -8.21 -21.84
N MET A 532 1.69 -7.17 -22.65
CA MET A 532 1.87 -5.80 -22.18
C MET A 532 0.62 -5.24 -21.51
N ALA A 533 -0.58 -5.57 -22.00
CA ALA A 533 -1.84 -5.23 -21.35
C ALA A 533 -1.97 -5.94 -19.99
N GLY A 534 -1.57 -7.22 -19.91
CA GLY A 534 -1.49 -7.96 -18.65
C GLY A 534 -0.54 -7.30 -17.64
N TYR A 535 0.64 -6.87 -18.10
CA TYR A 535 1.61 -6.12 -17.29
C TYR A 535 1.02 -4.77 -16.83
N ALA A 536 0.47 -3.98 -17.75
CA ALA A 536 -0.10 -2.68 -17.45
C ALA A 536 -1.25 -2.77 -16.44
N LYS A 537 -2.17 -3.73 -16.61
CA LYS A 537 -3.26 -4.02 -15.67
C LYS A 537 -2.77 -4.30 -14.25
N MET A 538 -1.62 -4.96 -14.12
CA MET A 538 -1.03 -5.33 -12.84
C MET A 538 -0.26 -4.16 -12.19
N HIS A 539 0.41 -3.31 -12.97
CA HIS A 539 1.32 -2.28 -12.45
C HIS A 539 0.77 -0.85 -12.43
N LEU A 540 -0.33 -0.55 -13.14
CA LEU A 540 -0.82 0.83 -13.30
C LEU A 540 -1.14 1.53 -11.96
N LEU A 541 -2.07 0.97 -11.17
CA LEU A 541 -2.43 1.52 -9.86
C LEU A 541 -1.24 1.53 -8.88
N HIS A 542 -0.37 0.53 -8.97
CA HIS A 542 0.82 0.47 -8.11
C HIS A 542 1.82 1.59 -8.40
N THR A 543 1.94 1.97 -9.67
CA THR A 543 2.78 3.11 -10.08
C THR A 543 2.24 4.40 -9.49
N VAL A 544 0.92 4.57 -9.40
CA VAL A 544 0.28 5.72 -8.75
C VAL A 544 0.53 5.72 -7.24
N ASP A 545 0.37 4.57 -6.56
CA ASP A 545 0.66 4.42 -5.13
C ASP A 545 2.09 4.86 -4.80
N LYS A 546 3.06 4.42 -5.61
CA LYS A 546 4.47 4.79 -5.46
C LYS A 546 4.72 6.25 -5.76
N MET A 547 4.11 6.80 -6.82
CA MET A 547 4.21 8.21 -7.18
C MET A 547 3.75 9.11 -6.01
N ARG A 548 2.67 8.72 -5.32
CA ARG A 548 2.19 9.41 -4.12
C ARG A 548 3.17 9.29 -2.94
N LEU A 549 3.72 8.10 -2.71
CA LEU A 549 4.71 7.85 -1.65
C LEU A 549 5.99 8.68 -1.85
N TRP A 550 6.58 8.65 -3.04
CA TRP A 550 7.80 9.39 -3.35
C TRP A 550 7.55 10.89 -3.47
N GLY A 551 6.40 11.29 -4.02
CA GLY A 551 5.97 12.68 -4.07
C GLY A 551 5.84 13.31 -2.68
N GLY A 552 5.35 12.57 -1.68
CA GLY A 552 5.28 13.04 -0.30
C GLY A 552 6.65 13.28 0.35
N MET A 553 7.72 12.65 -0.16
CA MET A 553 9.08 12.75 0.38
C MET A 553 9.94 13.84 -0.25
N ILE A 554 9.44 14.57 -1.25
CA ILE A 554 10.14 15.72 -1.85
C ILE A 554 10.23 16.85 -0.82
N ASP A 555 11.37 17.54 -0.74
CA ASP A 555 11.56 18.66 0.21
C ASP A 555 11.14 19.99 -0.45
N ASP A 556 10.02 20.54 0.00
CA ASP A 556 9.41 21.77 -0.54
C ASP A 556 10.29 23.01 -0.31
N ARG A 557 11.24 22.94 0.62
CA ARG A 557 12.12 24.08 0.93
C ARG A 557 13.05 24.43 -0.23
N PHE A 558 13.39 23.45 -1.06
CA PHE A 558 14.31 23.62 -2.18
C PHE A 558 13.58 23.90 -3.50
N PHE A 559 12.34 23.43 -3.65
CA PHE A 559 11.57 23.57 -4.88
C PHE A 559 10.38 24.50 -4.67
N ARG A 560 10.64 25.81 -4.57
CA ARG A 560 9.62 26.81 -4.25
C ARG A 560 8.49 26.91 -5.28
N GLU A 561 8.77 26.56 -6.53
CA GLU A 561 7.78 26.50 -7.61
C GLU A 561 6.96 25.19 -7.62
N PHE A 562 7.40 24.18 -6.87
CA PHE A 562 6.76 22.88 -6.80
C PHE A 562 5.81 22.82 -5.59
N SER A 563 4.52 22.56 -5.84
CA SER A 563 3.52 22.45 -4.78
C SER A 563 3.11 20.99 -4.54
N LYS A 564 3.30 20.51 -3.30
CA LYS A 564 2.79 19.20 -2.87
C LYS A 564 1.29 19.07 -2.94
N GLU A 565 0.56 20.16 -2.72
CA GLU A 565 -0.90 20.15 -2.78
C GLU A 565 -1.37 19.92 -4.22
N LYS A 566 -0.75 20.60 -5.19
CA LYS A 566 -0.97 20.35 -6.62
C LYS A 566 -0.54 18.94 -7.03
N LEU A 567 0.56 18.43 -6.50
CA LEU A 567 1.00 17.04 -6.75
C LEU A 567 0.01 16.01 -6.21
N ALA A 568 -0.55 16.24 -5.01
CA ALA A 568 -1.57 15.38 -4.44
C ALA A 568 -2.83 15.35 -5.32
N LEU A 569 -3.26 16.49 -5.85
CA LEU A 569 -4.35 16.57 -6.83
C LEU A 569 -4.01 15.81 -8.12
N PHE A 570 -2.82 15.99 -8.67
CA PHE A 570 -2.36 15.27 -9.87
C PHE A 570 -2.35 13.75 -9.68
N THR A 571 -1.77 13.27 -8.58
CA THR A 571 -1.73 11.82 -8.26
C THR A 571 -3.12 11.23 -8.06
N LYS A 572 -4.06 12.00 -7.46
CA LYS A 572 -5.47 11.61 -7.32
C LYS A 572 -6.17 11.50 -8.67
N SER A 573 -5.95 12.44 -9.58
CA SER A 573 -6.47 12.37 -10.94
C SER A 573 -5.87 11.18 -11.71
N CYS A 574 -4.60 10.83 -11.47
CA CYS A 574 -3.95 9.65 -12.07
C CYS A 574 -4.59 8.36 -11.57
N GLU A 575 -4.94 8.29 -10.28
CA GLU A 575 -5.66 7.16 -9.68
C GLU A 575 -7.04 7.01 -10.33
N ALA A 576 -7.81 8.10 -10.42
CA ALA A 576 -9.13 8.09 -11.06
C ALA A 576 -9.06 7.64 -12.52
N PHE A 577 -8.08 8.16 -13.28
CA PHE A 577 -7.84 7.77 -14.65
C PHE A 577 -7.47 6.29 -14.79
N ALA A 578 -6.60 5.78 -13.91
CA ALA A 578 -6.24 4.37 -13.87
C ALA A 578 -7.44 3.47 -13.61
N HIS A 579 -8.33 3.85 -12.68
CA HIS A 579 -9.56 3.12 -12.41
C HIS A 579 -10.46 3.06 -13.64
N LEU A 580 -10.67 4.18 -14.34
CA LEU A 580 -11.47 4.22 -15.57
C LEU A 580 -10.91 3.31 -16.67
N LEU A 581 -9.59 3.29 -16.85
CA LEU A 581 -8.93 2.38 -17.82
C LEU A 581 -9.10 0.91 -17.42
N LEU A 582 -9.00 0.59 -16.14
CA LEU A 582 -9.20 -0.78 -15.64
C LEU A 582 -10.67 -1.22 -15.75
N ILE A 583 -11.63 -0.32 -15.53
CA ILE A 583 -13.05 -0.58 -15.80
C ILE A 583 -13.24 -0.87 -17.28
N ARG A 584 -12.69 -0.04 -18.16
CA ARG A 584 -12.78 -0.23 -19.62
C ARG A 584 -12.23 -1.58 -20.06
N ASN A 585 -11.08 -1.99 -19.53
CA ASN A 585 -10.50 -3.31 -19.82
C ASN A 585 -11.33 -4.47 -19.24
N ARG A 586 -12.08 -4.27 -18.14
CA ARG A 586 -12.97 -5.30 -17.58
C ARG A 586 -14.22 -5.50 -18.43
N GLU A 587 -14.80 -4.40 -18.90
CA GLU A 587 -16.01 -4.39 -19.74
C GLU A 587 -15.73 -4.71 -21.21
N GLU A 588 -14.46 -4.86 -21.60
CA GLU A 588 -14.00 -5.12 -22.97
C GLU A 588 -14.77 -6.26 -23.65
N GLN A 589 -15.00 -7.38 -22.95
CA GLN A 589 -15.75 -8.52 -23.50
C GLN A 589 -17.21 -8.18 -23.85
N ARG A 590 -17.83 -7.27 -23.09
CA ARG A 590 -19.22 -6.85 -23.29
C ARG A 590 -19.39 -5.99 -24.54
N TYR A 591 -18.29 -5.40 -25.03
CA TYR A 591 -18.30 -4.50 -26.18
C TYR A 591 -17.97 -5.19 -27.50
N LEU A 592 -17.38 -6.39 -27.48
CA LEU A 592 -16.95 -7.13 -28.68
C LEU A 592 -18.10 -7.45 -29.63
N ASP A 593 -19.29 -7.74 -29.09
CA ASP A 593 -20.44 -8.18 -29.88
C ASP A 593 -21.31 -7.01 -30.39
N ASN A 594 -20.98 -5.75 -30.02
CA ASN A 594 -21.80 -4.59 -30.37
C ASN A 594 -21.33 -3.96 -31.71
N PRO A 595 -22.17 -4.00 -32.76
CA PRO A 595 -21.79 -3.50 -34.09
C PRO A 595 -21.55 -1.98 -34.12
N LEU A 596 -22.27 -1.20 -33.30
CA LEU A 596 -22.09 0.26 -33.23
C LEU A 596 -20.73 0.63 -32.61
N ILE A 597 -20.28 -0.12 -31.61
CA ILE A 597 -18.97 0.10 -30.99
C ILE A 597 -17.85 -0.23 -31.99
N ARG A 598 -17.99 -1.33 -32.73
CA ARG A 598 -17.02 -1.70 -33.76
C ARG A 598 -16.92 -0.66 -34.88
N ALA A 599 -18.06 -0.22 -35.41
CA ALA A 599 -18.11 0.84 -36.42
C ALA A 599 -17.52 2.16 -35.91
N HIS A 600 -17.75 2.49 -34.63
CA HIS A 600 -17.15 3.65 -33.99
C HIS A 600 -15.62 3.54 -33.93
N VAL A 601 -15.07 2.41 -33.47
CA VAL A 601 -13.61 2.22 -33.36
C VAL A 601 -12.93 2.15 -34.73
N GLU A 602 -13.61 1.64 -35.77
CA GLU A 602 -13.11 1.64 -37.15
C GLU A 602 -13.06 3.06 -37.76
N GLN A 603 -14.06 3.89 -37.45
CA GLN A 603 -14.16 5.26 -37.97
C GLN A 603 -13.32 6.27 -37.17
N PHE A 604 -13.20 6.08 -35.85
CA PHE A 604 -12.47 6.93 -34.94
C PHE A 604 -11.23 6.19 -34.42
N ASP A 605 -10.07 6.48 -35.01
CA ASP A 605 -8.79 5.94 -34.56
C ASP A 605 -8.50 6.43 -33.13
N GLU A 606 -8.61 5.55 -32.13
CA GLU A 606 -8.37 5.89 -30.72
C GLU A 606 -6.93 6.36 -30.44
N ALA A 607 -5.97 6.08 -31.34
CA ALA A 607 -4.63 6.64 -31.26
C ALA A 607 -4.61 8.17 -31.43
N SER A 608 -5.72 8.77 -31.90
CA SER A 608 -5.92 10.23 -31.96
C SER A 608 -6.07 10.89 -30.58
N LEU A 609 -6.65 10.20 -29.58
CA LEU A 609 -6.83 10.74 -28.21
C LEU A 609 -5.48 10.96 -27.53
N TRP A 610 -4.51 10.07 -27.77
CA TRP A 610 -3.14 10.21 -27.28
C TRP A 610 -2.28 11.13 -28.15
N ARG A 611 -2.58 11.29 -29.45
CA ARG A 611 -1.91 12.31 -30.29
C ARG A 611 -2.18 13.74 -29.80
N LEU A 612 -3.37 14.01 -29.26
CA LEU A 612 -3.67 15.28 -28.59
C LEU A 612 -2.75 15.56 -27.38
N LEU A 613 -2.23 14.51 -26.73
CA LEU A 613 -1.29 14.62 -25.60
C LEU A 613 0.17 14.80 -26.01
N HIS A 614 0.57 14.36 -27.21
CA HIS A 614 1.94 14.51 -27.71
C HIS A 614 2.14 15.74 -28.61
N GLN A 615 1.08 16.30 -29.20
CA GLN A 615 1.16 17.59 -29.88
C GLN A 615 1.52 18.76 -28.95
N SER A 616 1.49 18.55 -27.63
CA SER A 616 1.90 19.53 -26.62
C SER A 616 3.41 19.50 -26.28
N ASP A 617 4.20 18.57 -26.82
CA ASP A 617 5.66 18.58 -26.68
C ASP A 617 6.34 19.43 -27.79
N ASP A 618 5.66 19.72 -28.90
CA ASP A 618 6.15 20.59 -29.99
C ASP A 618 5.75 22.07 -29.75
N GLY A 619 6.38 22.70 -28.74
CA GLY A 619 6.81 24.10 -28.77
C GLY A 619 5.93 25.22 -29.34
N LEU A 620 4.59 25.14 -29.31
CA LEU A 620 3.68 26.20 -29.77
C LEU A 620 2.44 26.27 -28.86
N CYS A 621 2.64 26.52 -27.58
CA CYS A 621 1.58 27.04 -26.71
C CYS A 621 1.60 28.57 -26.80
N ASP A 622 0.67 29.12 -27.57
CA ASP A 622 0.28 30.53 -27.41
C ASP A 622 -0.26 30.69 -25.99
N GLU A 623 0.41 31.49 -25.15
CA GLU A 623 0.21 31.66 -23.69
C GLU A 623 -1.21 32.12 -23.27
N LYS A 624 -2.16 32.22 -24.21
CA LYS A 624 -3.53 32.71 -23.98
C LYS A 624 -4.62 31.64 -24.10
N ALA A 625 -4.30 30.35 -24.30
CA ALA A 625 -5.29 29.31 -24.56
C ALA A 625 -5.78 28.50 -23.34
N GLY A 626 -5.40 28.87 -22.11
CA GLY A 626 -5.58 28.06 -20.88
C GLY A 626 -6.99 27.95 -20.27
N CYS A 627 -8.08 28.08 -21.04
CA CYS A 627 -9.43 27.83 -20.51
C CYS A 627 -10.48 27.46 -21.60
N GLY A 628 -10.19 27.70 -22.89
CA GLY A 628 -11.13 27.47 -24.00
C GLY A 628 -10.92 26.18 -24.78
N GLN A 629 -9.90 25.37 -24.45
CA GLN A 629 -9.55 24.18 -25.24
C GLN A 629 -10.43 22.97 -24.91
N LYS A 630 -10.81 22.79 -23.63
CA LYS A 630 -11.69 21.71 -23.16
C LYS A 630 -13.07 21.77 -23.80
N ASP A 631 -13.72 22.93 -23.75
CA ASP A 631 -15.07 23.11 -24.33
C ASP A 631 -15.05 22.99 -25.86
N ARG A 632 -14.00 23.49 -26.53
CA ARG A 632 -13.84 23.34 -27.98
C ARG A 632 -13.65 21.89 -28.41
N VAL A 633 -12.89 21.10 -27.65
CA VAL A 633 -12.68 19.67 -27.92
C VAL A 633 -13.98 18.89 -27.72
N VAL A 634 -14.72 19.17 -26.64
CA VAL A 634 -16.03 18.54 -26.37
C VAL A 634 -17.04 18.87 -27.47
N ILE A 635 -17.14 20.13 -27.90
CA ILE A 635 -18.04 20.55 -28.99
C ILE A 635 -17.67 19.85 -30.31
N ARG A 636 -16.38 19.71 -30.64
CA ARG A 636 -15.94 18.99 -31.84
C ARG A 636 -16.38 17.53 -31.80
N ILE A 637 -16.19 16.86 -30.66
CA ILE A 637 -16.56 15.45 -30.47
C ILE A 637 -18.08 15.29 -30.59
N GLU A 638 -18.87 16.19 -30.01
CA GLU A 638 -20.33 16.16 -30.14
C GLU A 638 -20.77 16.21 -31.61
N GLN A 639 -20.22 17.16 -32.38
CA GLN A 639 -20.55 17.30 -33.81
C GLN A 639 -20.14 16.08 -34.64
N GLU A 640 -19.04 15.42 -34.28
CA GLU A 640 -18.62 14.17 -34.94
C GLU A 640 -19.54 13.00 -34.58
N LEU A 641 -20.00 12.93 -33.33
CA LEU A 641 -20.97 11.95 -32.87
C LEU A 641 -22.34 12.16 -33.52
N GLU A 642 -22.84 13.38 -33.63
CA GLU A 642 -24.09 13.68 -34.35
C GLU A 642 -24.02 13.24 -35.82
N ARG A 643 -22.86 13.44 -36.49
CA ARG A 643 -22.63 12.93 -37.84
C ARG A 643 -22.55 11.40 -37.90
N PHE A 644 -22.03 10.76 -36.86
CA PHE A 644 -22.00 9.30 -36.75
C PHE A 644 -23.42 8.73 -36.57
N PHE A 645 -24.19 9.29 -35.63
CA PHE A 645 -25.57 8.88 -35.35
C PHE A 645 -26.48 9.11 -36.56
N SER A 646 -26.37 10.24 -37.26
CA SER A 646 -27.17 10.50 -38.47
C SER A 646 -26.88 9.53 -39.62
N ARG A 647 -25.68 8.92 -39.67
CA ARG A 647 -25.33 7.90 -40.68
C ARG A 647 -25.77 6.48 -40.31
N HIS A 648 -25.83 6.16 -39.02
CA HIS A 648 -26.07 4.80 -38.55
C HIS A 648 -27.48 4.59 -37.95
N MET A 649 -28.20 5.64 -37.50
CA MET A 649 -29.57 5.54 -36.94
C MET A 649 -30.68 5.15 -37.95
N GLY A 650 -30.33 4.89 -39.21
CA GLY A 650 -31.26 4.35 -40.21
C GLY A 650 -31.58 2.87 -40.00
N ASP A 651 -30.75 2.14 -39.25
CA ASP A 651 -30.95 0.72 -38.94
C ASP A 651 -31.67 0.55 -37.59
N THR A 652 -32.66 -0.35 -37.53
CA THR A 652 -33.36 -0.69 -36.28
C THR A 652 -32.46 -1.49 -35.35
N TYR A 653 -31.74 -0.83 -34.45
CA TYR A 653 -30.98 -1.48 -33.38
C TYR A 653 -31.88 -1.84 -32.20
N ASP A 654 -31.60 -2.99 -31.57
CA ASP A 654 -32.22 -3.38 -30.32
C ASP A 654 -31.88 -2.36 -29.20
N GLN A 655 -32.82 -2.14 -28.27
CA GLN A 655 -32.65 -1.23 -27.14
C GLN A 655 -31.40 -1.56 -26.32
N GLY A 656 -31.07 -2.84 -26.14
CA GLY A 656 -29.85 -3.27 -25.43
C GLY A 656 -28.56 -2.87 -26.15
N THR A 657 -28.55 -2.89 -27.48
CA THR A 657 -27.38 -2.51 -28.29
C THR A 657 -27.11 -1.01 -28.19
N LEU A 658 -28.17 -0.21 -28.19
CA LEU A 658 -28.09 1.25 -28.15
C LEU A 658 -27.70 1.75 -26.74
N LEU A 659 -28.24 1.13 -25.68
CA LEU A 659 -27.83 1.39 -24.31
C LEU A 659 -26.36 1.02 -24.05
N ALA A 660 -25.89 -0.13 -24.54
CA ALA A 660 -24.50 -0.55 -24.43
C ALA A 660 -23.53 0.42 -25.17
N TYR A 661 -23.97 0.99 -26.29
CA TYR A 661 -23.20 2.02 -26.99
C TYR A 661 -23.12 3.33 -26.20
N TYR A 662 -24.22 3.79 -25.59
CA TYR A 662 -24.20 4.96 -24.71
C TYR A 662 -23.33 4.76 -23.46
N GLU A 663 -23.32 3.55 -22.89
CA GLU A 663 -22.39 3.18 -21.80
C GLU A 663 -20.93 3.33 -22.23
N TYR A 664 -20.58 2.76 -23.38
CA TYR A 664 -19.26 2.88 -23.97
C TYR A 664 -18.85 4.34 -24.20
N LEU A 665 -19.76 5.14 -24.80
CA LEU A 665 -19.55 6.55 -25.08
C LEU A 665 -19.32 7.36 -23.79
N SER A 666 -20.06 7.06 -22.73
CA SER A 666 -19.89 7.72 -21.44
C SER A 666 -18.54 7.40 -20.79
N LEU A 667 -18.13 6.13 -20.86
CA LEU A 667 -16.82 5.72 -20.36
C LEU A 667 -15.69 6.44 -21.10
N GLN A 668 -15.78 6.56 -22.43
CA GLN A 668 -14.84 7.34 -23.24
C GLN A 668 -14.85 8.83 -22.88
N LYS A 669 -16.03 9.42 -22.69
CA LYS A 669 -16.18 10.81 -22.23
C LYS A 669 -15.50 11.04 -20.88
N ASN A 670 -15.66 10.13 -19.93
CA ASN A 670 -15.07 10.22 -18.58
C ASN A 670 -13.54 10.03 -18.62
N ILE A 671 -13.05 9.11 -19.45
CA ILE A 671 -11.61 8.91 -19.68
C ILE A 671 -11.01 10.20 -20.25
N LEU A 672 -11.62 10.76 -21.30
CA LEU A 672 -11.16 12.00 -21.94
C LEU A 672 -11.22 13.20 -20.99
N SER A 673 -12.30 13.37 -20.25
CA SER A 673 -12.44 14.51 -19.33
C SER A 673 -11.39 14.47 -18.22
N THR A 674 -11.12 13.28 -17.68
CA THR A 674 -10.07 13.06 -16.67
C THR A 674 -8.68 13.27 -17.26
N LEU A 675 -8.47 12.88 -18.52
CA LEU A 675 -7.22 13.08 -19.25
C LEU A 675 -6.92 14.58 -19.48
N LEU A 676 -7.93 15.36 -19.85
CA LEU A 676 -7.80 16.81 -20.00
C LEU A 676 -7.51 17.49 -18.65
N THR A 677 -8.19 17.08 -17.58
CA THR A 677 -7.89 17.58 -16.22
C THR A 677 -6.48 17.17 -15.77
N LEU A 678 -6.01 15.98 -16.13
CA LEU A 678 -4.63 15.56 -15.89
C LEU A 678 -3.62 16.43 -16.63
N GLN A 679 -3.94 16.84 -17.86
CA GLN A 679 -3.10 17.73 -18.64
C GLN A 679 -3.02 19.13 -18.03
N GLU A 680 -4.16 19.74 -17.69
CA GLU A 680 -4.22 21.03 -17.00
C GLU A 680 -3.42 21.00 -15.69
N GLN A 681 -3.57 19.93 -14.90
CA GLN A 681 -2.83 19.75 -13.66
C GLN A 681 -1.33 19.54 -13.91
N ARG A 682 -0.96 18.81 -14.97
CA ARG A 682 0.44 18.61 -15.37
C ARG A 682 1.08 19.94 -15.80
N GLU A 683 0.39 20.76 -16.57
CA GLU A 683 0.87 22.09 -16.99
C GLU A 683 0.98 23.05 -15.80
N SER A 684 0.09 22.91 -14.81
CA SER A 684 0.14 23.71 -13.57
C SER A 684 1.31 23.35 -12.63
N LEU A 685 1.99 22.24 -12.90
CA LEU A 685 3.12 21.69 -12.15
C LEU A 685 4.41 21.80 -12.96
N ASN A 686 5.36 22.59 -12.49
CA ASN A 686 6.65 22.69 -13.14
C ASN A 686 7.53 21.46 -12.83
N PHE A 687 7.35 20.37 -13.57
CA PHE A 687 8.17 19.15 -13.44
C PHE A 687 9.62 19.36 -13.88
N THR A 688 9.93 20.39 -14.67
CA THR A 688 11.29 20.63 -15.15
C THR A 688 12.25 21.03 -14.02
N VAL A 689 11.73 21.71 -12.99
CA VAL A 689 12.45 22.07 -11.77
C VAL A 689 12.96 20.83 -11.01
N LEU A 690 12.31 19.68 -11.17
CA LEU A 690 12.74 18.43 -10.54
C LEU A 690 13.90 17.74 -11.30
N ASN A 691 14.18 18.15 -12.54
CA ASN A 691 15.37 17.70 -13.29
C ASN A 691 16.63 18.47 -12.90
N GLU A 692 16.49 19.63 -12.23
CA GLU A 692 17.63 20.40 -11.77
C GLU A 692 18.39 19.61 -10.71
N THR A 693 19.61 19.20 -11.06
CA THR A 693 20.45 18.40 -10.17
C THR A 693 20.84 19.24 -8.97
N ARG A 694 20.41 18.82 -7.77
CA ARG A 694 21.15 19.16 -6.54
C ARG A 694 22.57 18.61 -6.72
N PHE A 695 23.56 19.50 -6.68
CA PHE A 695 24.97 19.13 -6.58
C PHE A 695 25.16 18.04 -5.51
#